data_AF-A0A0E4BR64-F1
#
_entry.id   AF-A0A0E4BR64-F1
#
_cell.length_a   1.000
_cell.length_b   1.000
_cell.length_c   1.000
_cell.angle_alpha   90.00
_cell.angle_beta   90.00
_cell.angle_gamma   90.00
#
_symmetry.space_group_name_H-M   'P 1'
#
loop_
_entity.id
_entity.type
_entity.pdbx_description
1 polymer ?
#
loop_
_entity_poly.entity_id
_entity_poly.type
_entity_poly.pdbx_seq_one_letter_code
_entity_poly.pdbx_strand_id
1 'polypeptide(L)'
;MKSKAPVGLWGWRQIEPEETAMGLLLRVAEIQGHSSTERTVKAAGVNRSRLAHGVAAEIAAFAAQVDQDPSRIAADSPTEDRKGRLHLRGHPMGDMLDFGPRRLCPACLDEAWHHRFWWDIRAVATCPRHGIDLVGNCACGKRFTWRGGGLLKCSACPNNDTMTLPRAAADPKVLRKDAYLLSRFGAGEVEVVPILDALPLREVFTTLERIGAACEGYSYEWKSAEALGLPLSTVQARGFEVLADGKLDEVLTKIYDGFIAQGGRPEEGFTSCYGWLYHWFNHKRGAKFSSLLAEAFHVHGAARFPIVPKARLGKLPATAVKKLSLKAAAAKAGVSVYAMKSIGLSLGLIRTEKRSGSQLSFPVDEVERIGRDLKGALSLEEACERLAIGRKAMISLMEGDLLQPALRGGGRRHDYVFRSQDVDGLLAKLGSGTSCAVSPNHGLIAIADLGRGAAATIAECVRKILEGRLRARVRVGGRPGLKGLFIDHDELMEAVTGEVLSFAAAAIRMRLNARGLRKAIDGGLIVGVQPGSKTVPAKTADAFAARFMMLGEIRDRLGGSFPTLRDQLQAAGFDPDPDLEKCLCAGYLRGKIERFVQQVEAGKASLGKPEGSWKALVREAERILSGVSAPLPSKDLLAKLRRKMTIGPSDQADFFYSAMWESRETFVYVEGAGWWLRSRPYLGRTLPLDGPAPTQTEIVDGIVVEMLRRADRPLSQDDILTELKTRSILTPVVDGEVFLRRFFVRHTDKLIKLTGLGYWDRATPYSPALYDPATWKERTQTAVQRAGLWIIKLLTDERRPLTRAELEAMLRDRGIIPGKCTRAYIGNAVGEFSDEIVYLDRVGYWLARKPWPAAGYRPAGRKQAA
;
A
#
# COMPACT_ATOMS: atom_id res chain seq x y z
N MET A 1 -10.70 77.80 -1.35
CA MET A 1 -11.71 76.88 -1.91
C MET A 1 -11.68 77.01 -3.43
N LYS A 2 -11.05 76.07 -4.14
CA LYS A 2 -11.14 75.98 -5.61
C LYS A 2 -12.37 75.13 -5.92
N SER A 3 -13.33 75.69 -6.63
CA SER A 3 -14.61 75.05 -6.98
C SER A 3 -14.35 73.70 -7.66
N LYS A 4 -14.78 72.61 -7.01
CA LYS A 4 -14.99 71.33 -7.67
C LYS A 4 -16.03 71.58 -8.76
N ALA A 5 -15.63 71.57 -10.02
CA ALA A 5 -16.60 71.42 -11.09
C ALA A 5 -17.32 70.09 -10.81
N PRO A 6 -18.65 70.08 -10.60
CA PRO A 6 -19.42 68.84 -10.60
C PRO A 6 -19.11 68.12 -11.91
N VAL A 7 -19.06 66.79 -11.88
CA VAL A 7 -19.13 66.00 -13.12
C VAL A 7 -20.45 66.38 -13.78
N GLY A 8 -20.39 67.31 -14.73
CA GLY A 8 -21.54 67.89 -15.39
C GLY A 8 -22.25 66.84 -16.24
N LEU A 9 -23.55 66.72 -15.98
CA LEU A 9 -24.53 65.90 -16.69
C LEU A 9 -24.45 66.05 -18.21
N TRP A 10 -24.26 64.93 -18.90
CA TRP A 10 -24.87 64.62 -20.20
C TRP A 10 -25.16 63.12 -20.28
N GLY A 11 -26.43 62.77 -20.46
CA GLY A 11 -26.86 61.49 -21.06
C GLY A 11 -26.90 60.28 -20.14
N TRP A 12 -27.95 60.21 -19.31
CA TRP A 12 -28.36 59.03 -18.57
C TRP A 12 -28.43 57.78 -19.45
N ARG A 13 -27.70 56.74 -19.07
CA ARG A 13 -28.14 55.36 -19.25
C ARG A 13 -28.09 54.71 -17.89
N GLN A 14 -29.21 54.12 -17.48
CA GLN A 14 -29.23 53.30 -16.28
C GLN A 14 -28.14 52.23 -16.40
N ILE A 15 -27.63 51.76 -15.26
CA ILE A 15 -26.79 50.58 -15.27
C ILE A 15 -27.48 49.47 -16.08
N GLU A 16 -26.77 48.92 -17.06
CA GLU A 16 -27.34 47.90 -17.93
C GLU A 16 -27.42 46.57 -17.15
N PRO A 17 -28.35 45.68 -17.50
CA PRO A 17 -28.36 44.34 -16.95
C PRO A 17 -26.99 43.67 -17.13
N GLU A 18 -26.47 43.04 -16.07
CA GLU A 18 -25.19 42.33 -16.05
C GLU A 18 -23.94 43.24 -16.10
N GLU A 19 -24.10 44.56 -16.03
CA GLU A 19 -22.99 45.51 -16.00
C GLU A 19 -22.38 45.65 -14.59
N THR A 20 -21.06 45.68 -14.50
CA THR A 20 -20.35 45.87 -13.21
C THR A 20 -20.09 47.35 -12.91
N ALA A 21 -19.78 47.70 -11.66
CA ALA A 21 -19.35 49.04 -11.27
C ALA A 21 -18.15 49.54 -12.08
N MET A 22 -17.20 48.64 -12.38
CA MET A 22 -16.05 48.93 -13.21
C MET A 22 -16.42 49.10 -14.69
N GLY A 23 -17.40 48.33 -15.17
CA GLY A 23 -18.00 48.51 -16.49
C GLY A 23 -18.66 49.88 -16.65
N LEU A 24 -19.49 50.26 -15.68
CA LEU A 24 -20.13 51.56 -15.63
C LEU A 24 -19.09 52.69 -15.55
N LEU A 25 -18.01 52.52 -14.78
CA LEU A 25 -16.91 53.48 -14.73
C LEU A 25 -16.25 53.67 -16.11
N LEU A 26 -16.02 52.60 -16.87
CA LEU A 26 -15.49 52.69 -18.24
C LEU A 26 -16.48 53.39 -19.17
N ARG A 27 -17.77 53.08 -19.05
CA ARG A 27 -18.84 53.72 -19.85
C ARG A 27 -18.92 55.22 -19.59
N VAL A 28 -18.86 55.63 -18.32
CA VAL A 28 -18.80 57.04 -17.91
C VAL A 28 -17.53 57.70 -18.42
N ALA A 29 -16.37 57.04 -18.36
CA ALA A 29 -15.13 57.58 -18.90
C ALA A 29 -15.22 57.83 -20.41
N GLU A 30 -15.81 56.90 -21.17
CA GLU A 30 -16.03 57.01 -22.62
C GLU A 30 -16.97 58.19 -22.94
N ILE A 31 -18.13 58.27 -22.28
CA ILE A 31 -19.12 59.34 -22.50
C ILE A 31 -18.52 60.72 -22.20
N GLN A 32 -17.70 60.82 -21.16
CA GLN A 32 -17.05 62.06 -20.73
C GLN A 32 -15.77 62.37 -21.52
N GLY A 33 -15.37 61.52 -22.47
CA GLY A 33 -14.12 61.68 -23.23
C GLY A 33 -12.86 61.65 -22.36
N HIS A 34 -12.93 61.01 -21.19
CA HIS A 34 -11.79 60.88 -20.30
C HIS A 34 -10.80 59.85 -20.84
N SER A 35 -9.53 60.24 -21.03
CA SER A 35 -8.49 59.33 -21.53
C SER A 35 -8.11 58.18 -20.59
N SER A 36 -8.56 58.22 -19.32
CA SER A 36 -8.38 57.15 -18.34
C SER A 36 -9.51 57.12 -17.33
N THR A 37 -9.83 55.92 -16.83
CA THR A 37 -10.72 55.73 -15.67
C THR A 37 -10.19 56.44 -14.43
N GLU A 38 -8.88 56.63 -14.33
CA GLU A 38 -8.22 57.27 -13.19
C GLU A 38 -8.59 58.74 -13.09
N ARG A 39 -8.75 59.40 -14.24
CA ARG A 39 -9.29 60.76 -14.31
C ARG A 39 -10.75 60.78 -13.84
N THR A 40 -11.56 59.81 -14.26
CA THR A 40 -12.97 59.70 -13.87
C THR A 40 -13.14 59.49 -12.37
N VAL A 41 -12.43 58.52 -11.76
CA VAL A 41 -12.53 58.28 -10.31
C VAL A 41 -11.99 59.45 -9.49
N LYS A 42 -10.94 60.15 -9.98
CA LYS A 42 -10.43 61.36 -9.33
C LYS A 42 -11.43 62.51 -9.38
N ALA A 43 -12.14 62.67 -10.49
CA ALA A 43 -13.21 63.66 -10.64
C ALA A 43 -14.42 63.32 -9.74
N ALA A 44 -14.77 62.04 -9.67
CA ALA A 44 -15.84 61.52 -8.81
C ALA A 44 -15.45 61.44 -7.31
N GLY A 45 -14.17 61.61 -6.96
CA GLY A 45 -13.69 61.50 -5.58
C GLY A 45 -13.72 60.08 -5.00
N VAL A 46 -13.62 59.06 -5.86
CA VAL A 46 -13.66 57.64 -5.48
C VAL A 46 -12.33 56.92 -5.77
N ASN A 47 -12.14 55.75 -5.18
CA ASN A 47 -10.98 54.89 -5.36
C ASN A 47 -11.30 53.71 -6.28
N ARG A 48 -10.64 53.64 -7.44
CA ARG A 48 -10.87 52.58 -8.44
C ARG A 48 -10.69 51.17 -7.88
N SER A 49 -9.66 50.94 -7.05
CA SER A 49 -9.39 49.61 -6.51
C SER A 49 -10.50 49.17 -5.56
N ARG A 50 -10.94 50.06 -4.65
CA ARG A 50 -12.05 49.80 -3.74
C ARG A 50 -13.37 49.61 -4.48
N LEU A 51 -13.57 50.32 -5.59
CA LEU A 51 -14.73 50.15 -6.47
C LEU A 51 -14.71 48.79 -7.18
N ALA A 52 -13.55 48.36 -7.71
CA ALA A 52 -13.38 47.06 -8.35
C ALA A 52 -13.64 45.88 -7.41
N HIS A 53 -13.27 46.03 -6.13
CA HIS A 53 -13.54 45.03 -5.10
C HIS A 53 -14.94 45.17 -4.48
N GLY A 54 -15.71 46.17 -4.91
CA GLY A 54 -17.08 46.38 -4.46
C GLY A 54 -17.22 46.74 -2.99
N VAL A 55 -16.30 47.56 -2.48
CA VAL A 55 -16.44 48.14 -1.15
C VAL A 55 -17.71 48.99 -1.12
N ALA A 56 -18.66 48.63 -0.24
CA ALA A 56 -20.00 49.23 -0.22
C ALA A 56 -20.00 50.77 -0.13
N ALA A 57 -19.11 51.34 0.70
CA ALA A 57 -18.96 52.79 0.82
C ALA A 57 -18.48 53.44 -0.49
N GLU A 58 -17.64 52.74 -1.25
CA GLU A 58 -17.12 53.22 -2.53
C GLU A 58 -18.18 53.13 -3.64
N ILE A 59 -18.94 52.03 -3.67
CA ILE A 59 -20.09 51.89 -4.58
C ILE A 59 -21.11 53.00 -4.30
N ALA A 60 -21.45 53.25 -3.04
CA ALA A 60 -22.41 54.30 -2.68
C ALA A 60 -21.90 55.70 -3.07
N ALA A 61 -20.62 55.98 -2.83
CA ALA A 61 -20.01 57.25 -3.23
C ALA A 61 -20.02 57.42 -4.76
N PHE A 62 -19.67 56.36 -5.51
CA PHE A 62 -19.69 56.39 -6.97
C PHE A 62 -21.11 56.55 -7.51
N ALA A 63 -22.06 55.77 -7.00
CA ALA A 63 -23.48 55.80 -7.36
C ALA A 63 -24.08 57.21 -7.20
N ALA A 64 -23.74 57.92 -6.12
CA ALA A 64 -24.18 59.30 -5.90
C ALA A 64 -23.62 60.29 -6.93
N GLN A 65 -22.45 60.04 -7.51
CA GLN A 65 -21.87 60.89 -8.56
C GLN A 65 -22.50 60.63 -9.93
N VAL A 66 -23.02 59.43 -10.17
CA VAL A 66 -23.62 59.02 -11.46
C VAL A 66 -25.15 58.93 -11.41
N ASP A 67 -25.75 59.35 -10.29
CA ASP A 67 -27.19 59.30 -10.00
C ASP A 67 -27.83 57.92 -10.29
N GLN A 68 -27.23 56.88 -9.69
CA GLN A 68 -27.71 55.50 -9.80
C GLN A 68 -28.04 54.92 -8.44
N ASP A 69 -28.90 53.90 -8.42
CA ASP A 69 -29.16 53.11 -7.23
C ASP A 69 -27.92 52.25 -6.88
N PRO A 70 -27.29 52.44 -5.69
CA PRO A 70 -26.14 51.65 -5.27
C PRO A 70 -26.40 50.14 -5.26
N SER A 71 -27.65 49.72 -4.98
CA SER A 71 -28.03 48.31 -4.93
C SER A 71 -28.02 47.66 -6.31
N ARG A 72 -28.42 48.39 -7.35
CA ARG A 72 -28.36 47.93 -8.74
C ARG A 72 -26.92 47.80 -9.21
N ILE A 73 -26.04 48.73 -8.85
CA ILE A 73 -24.60 48.62 -9.11
C ILE A 73 -24.00 47.40 -8.42
N ALA A 74 -24.36 47.18 -7.15
CA ALA A 74 -23.83 46.06 -6.37
C ALA A 74 -24.32 44.68 -6.86
N ALA A 75 -25.47 44.59 -7.52
CA ALA A 75 -26.08 43.31 -7.93
C ALA A 75 -25.19 42.46 -8.85
N ASP A 76 -24.52 43.11 -9.80
CA ASP A 76 -23.64 42.49 -10.80
C ASP A 76 -22.15 42.77 -10.57
N SER A 77 -21.84 43.51 -9.50
CA SER A 77 -20.47 43.79 -9.10
C SER A 77 -19.94 42.75 -8.11
N PRO A 78 -18.61 42.57 -8.04
CA PRO A 78 -17.99 41.94 -6.88
C PRO A 78 -18.41 42.67 -5.59
N THR A 79 -18.43 41.96 -4.47
CA THR A 79 -18.66 42.53 -3.13
C THR A 79 -17.71 41.88 -2.12
N GLU A 80 -17.25 42.65 -1.14
CA GLU A 80 -16.39 42.13 -0.07
C GLU A 80 -17.21 41.70 1.16
N ASP A 81 -16.95 40.49 1.67
CA ASP A 81 -17.45 40.10 2.99
C ASP A 81 -16.65 40.73 4.13
N ARG A 82 -17.10 40.57 5.38
CA ARG A 82 -16.42 41.10 6.59
C ARG A 82 -14.97 40.63 6.75
N LYS A 83 -14.55 39.57 6.05
CA LYS A 83 -13.19 39.02 6.07
C LYS A 83 -12.38 39.44 4.84
N GLY A 84 -12.90 40.36 4.02
CA GLY A 84 -12.27 40.84 2.80
C GLY A 84 -12.28 39.83 1.65
N ARG A 85 -13.17 38.82 1.68
CA ARG A 85 -13.28 37.85 0.58
C ARG A 85 -14.30 38.35 -0.43
N LEU A 86 -13.95 38.23 -1.71
CA LEU A 86 -14.82 38.63 -2.82
C LEU A 86 -15.92 37.61 -3.07
N HIS A 87 -17.13 38.14 -3.23
CA HIS A 87 -18.33 37.43 -3.68
C HIS A 87 -18.87 38.08 -4.94
N LEU A 88 -19.48 37.29 -5.80
CA LEU A 88 -20.18 37.77 -7.00
C LEU A 88 -21.54 37.08 -7.05
N ARG A 89 -22.62 37.86 -7.12
CA ARG A 89 -24.01 37.35 -7.04
C ARG A 89 -24.21 36.33 -5.90
N GLY A 90 -23.64 36.63 -4.72
CA GLY A 90 -23.73 35.77 -3.54
C GLY A 90 -22.79 34.57 -3.48
N HIS A 91 -21.99 34.31 -4.52
CA HIS A 91 -21.03 33.21 -4.55
C HIS A 91 -19.61 33.67 -4.19
N PRO A 92 -18.90 32.96 -3.29
CA PRO A 92 -17.51 33.28 -2.97
C PRO A 92 -16.61 32.94 -4.16
N MET A 93 -15.82 33.91 -4.64
CA MET A 93 -15.04 33.76 -5.87
C MET A 93 -13.55 33.47 -5.63
N GLY A 94 -12.98 33.93 -4.52
CA GLY A 94 -11.54 33.80 -4.28
C GLY A 94 -10.71 34.52 -5.35
N ASP A 95 -9.76 33.81 -5.97
CA ASP A 95 -8.87 34.28 -7.03
C ASP A 95 -9.44 34.11 -8.46
N MET A 96 -10.72 33.73 -8.58
CA MET A 96 -11.37 33.52 -9.88
C MET A 96 -11.84 34.80 -10.56
N LEU A 97 -11.82 35.93 -9.85
CA LEU A 97 -12.03 37.25 -10.44
C LEU A 97 -10.67 37.85 -10.78
N ASP A 98 -10.48 38.25 -12.04
CA ASP A 98 -9.25 38.88 -12.49
C ASP A 98 -9.51 40.31 -12.98
N PHE A 99 -9.07 41.28 -12.17
CA PHE A 99 -9.17 42.71 -12.48
C PHE A 99 -7.89 43.28 -13.11
N GLY A 100 -6.96 42.41 -13.52
CA GLY A 100 -5.74 42.80 -14.22
C GLY A 100 -5.98 43.02 -15.72
N PRO A 101 -6.18 41.95 -16.50
CA PRO A 101 -6.54 42.02 -17.91
C PRO A 101 -8.06 42.23 -18.07
N ARG A 102 -8.44 43.22 -18.89
CA ARG A 102 -9.84 43.37 -19.32
C ARG A 102 -10.08 42.45 -20.51
N ARG A 103 -11.22 41.76 -20.52
CA ARG A 103 -11.68 40.94 -21.66
C ARG A 103 -13.02 41.46 -22.14
N LEU A 104 -13.37 41.17 -23.38
CA LEU A 104 -14.64 41.61 -23.96
C LEU A 104 -15.12 40.68 -25.08
N CYS A 105 -16.41 40.73 -25.34
CA CYS A 105 -17.00 40.17 -26.56
C CYS A 105 -17.28 41.32 -27.53
N PRO A 106 -16.65 41.37 -28.72
CA PRO A 106 -16.88 42.44 -29.69
C PRO A 106 -18.33 42.49 -30.19
N ALA A 107 -19.01 41.35 -30.33
CA ALA A 107 -20.42 41.30 -30.72
C ALA A 107 -21.36 41.81 -29.61
N CYS A 108 -21.07 41.53 -28.34
CA CYS A 108 -21.82 42.13 -27.23
C CYS A 108 -21.68 43.65 -27.19
N LEU A 109 -20.47 44.17 -27.48
CA LEU A 109 -20.24 45.61 -27.54
C LEU A 109 -20.92 46.25 -28.75
N ASP A 110 -21.06 45.53 -29.86
CA ASP A 110 -21.83 45.98 -31.03
C ASP A 110 -23.33 46.15 -30.69
N GLU A 111 -23.88 45.23 -29.88
CA GLU A 111 -25.27 45.29 -29.41
C GLU A 111 -25.50 46.35 -28.32
N ALA A 112 -24.62 46.40 -27.32
CA ALA A 112 -24.78 47.27 -26.17
C ALA A 112 -23.41 47.64 -25.56
N TRP A 113 -23.20 48.94 -25.37
CA TRP A 113 -21.92 49.50 -24.95
C TRP A 113 -21.68 49.37 -23.45
N HIS A 114 -21.66 48.16 -22.90
CA HIS A 114 -21.34 47.92 -21.49
C HIS A 114 -20.49 46.66 -21.28
N HIS A 115 -19.77 46.64 -20.17
CA HIS A 115 -18.94 45.51 -19.77
C HIS A 115 -19.74 44.54 -18.91
N ARG A 116 -19.82 43.27 -19.31
CA ARG A 116 -20.58 42.24 -18.59
C ARG A 116 -19.75 41.59 -17.49
N PHE A 117 -20.38 41.24 -16.36
CA PHE A 117 -19.69 40.73 -15.18
C PHE A 117 -18.87 39.45 -15.43
N TRP A 118 -19.32 38.58 -16.34
CA TRP A 118 -18.62 37.32 -16.58
C TRP A 118 -17.31 37.46 -17.35
N TRP A 119 -17.08 38.61 -17.97
CA TRP A 119 -15.78 38.90 -18.59
C TRP A 119 -14.67 39.03 -17.55
N ASP A 120 -15.01 39.19 -16.27
CA ASP A 120 -14.07 39.23 -15.13
C ASP A 120 -13.80 37.85 -14.53
N ILE A 121 -14.58 36.83 -14.90
CA ILE A 121 -14.45 35.47 -14.34
C ILE A 121 -13.40 34.71 -15.11
N ARG A 122 -12.22 34.47 -14.53
CA ARG A 122 -11.07 33.82 -15.18
C ARG A 122 -11.42 32.49 -15.85
N ALA A 123 -12.33 31.73 -15.25
CA ALA A 123 -12.77 30.43 -15.75
C ALA A 123 -13.68 30.53 -17.00
N VAL A 124 -14.28 31.68 -17.27
CA VAL A 124 -15.13 31.94 -18.45
C VAL A 124 -14.26 32.49 -19.57
N ALA A 125 -14.18 31.78 -20.69
CA ALA A 125 -13.32 32.14 -21.83
C ALA A 125 -14.11 32.55 -23.07
N THR A 126 -15.41 32.26 -23.10
CA THR A 126 -16.29 32.44 -24.26
C THR A 126 -17.48 33.32 -23.90
N CYS A 127 -18.11 33.89 -24.92
CA CYS A 127 -19.39 34.57 -24.80
C CYS A 127 -20.53 33.56 -25.07
N PRO A 128 -21.40 33.24 -24.11
CA PRO A 128 -22.51 32.31 -24.32
C PRO A 128 -23.56 32.85 -25.29
N ARG A 129 -23.70 34.18 -25.41
CA ARG A 129 -24.69 34.83 -26.28
C ARG A 129 -24.33 34.75 -27.76
N HIS A 130 -23.03 34.82 -28.06
CA HIS A 130 -22.52 34.93 -29.43
C HIS A 130 -21.71 33.73 -29.89
N GLY A 131 -21.37 32.80 -28.99
CA GLY A 131 -20.60 31.61 -29.32
C GLY A 131 -19.17 31.91 -29.80
N ILE A 132 -18.56 32.99 -29.31
CA ILE A 132 -17.20 33.42 -29.69
C ILE A 132 -16.27 33.52 -28.48
N ASP A 133 -14.97 33.45 -28.72
CA ASP A 133 -13.96 33.65 -27.68
C ASP A 133 -13.93 35.09 -27.16
N LEU A 134 -13.70 35.25 -25.85
CA LEU A 134 -13.48 36.56 -25.24
C LEU A 134 -12.09 37.07 -25.60
N VAL A 135 -12.04 38.32 -26.05
CA VAL A 135 -10.82 38.97 -26.52
C VAL A 135 -10.22 39.84 -25.42
N GLY A 136 -8.96 39.57 -25.06
CA GLY A 136 -8.20 40.35 -24.06
C GLY A 136 -7.16 41.32 -24.66
N ASN A 137 -6.95 41.26 -25.97
CA ASN A 137 -5.93 42.02 -26.67
C ASN A 137 -6.52 42.80 -27.84
N CYS A 138 -6.02 44.00 -28.03
CA CYS A 138 -6.27 44.75 -29.24
C CYS A 138 -5.54 44.12 -30.44
N ALA A 139 -5.95 44.42 -31.67
CA ALA A 139 -5.23 44.06 -32.89
C ALA A 139 -3.78 44.57 -32.91
N CYS A 140 -3.46 45.64 -32.17
CA CYS A 140 -2.09 46.13 -31.98
C CYS A 140 -1.23 45.26 -31.03
N GLY A 141 -1.77 44.14 -30.54
CA GLY A 141 -1.09 43.21 -29.62
C GLY A 141 -1.15 43.63 -28.14
N LYS A 142 -1.46 44.90 -27.83
CA LYS A 142 -1.55 45.37 -26.44
C LYS A 142 -2.80 44.86 -25.74
N ARG A 143 -2.66 44.44 -24.48
CA ARG A 143 -3.77 43.97 -23.63
C ARG A 143 -4.72 45.11 -23.27
N PHE A 144 -6.02 44.84 -23.22
CA PHE A 144 -6.97 45.77 -22.64
C PHE A 144 -6.74 45.85 -21.13
N THR A 145 -6.81 47.07 -20.60
CA THR A 145 -6.62 47.32 -19.17
C THR A 145 -7.79 48.12 -18.63
N TRP A 146 -8.00 48.00 -17.33
CA TRP A 146 -8.97 48.79 -16.58
C TRP A 146 -8.55 50.25 -16.38
N ARG A 147 -7.36 50.67 -16.83
CA ARG A 147 -6.88 52.06 -16.72
C ARG A 147 -7.15 52.87 -17.99
N GLY A 148 -7.36 52.21 -19.13
CA GLY A 148 -7.69 52.88 -20.38
C GLY A 148 -9.06 53.54 -20.30
N GLY A 149 -9.21 54.73 -20.87
CA GLY A 149 -10.41 55.56 -20.73
C GLY A 149 -11.61 55.22 -21.61
N GLY A 150 -11.61 54.06 -22.28
CA GLY A 150 -12.65 53.74 -23.24
C GLY A 150 -13.07 52.26 -23.24
N LEU A 151 -14.37 52.05 -23.46
CA LEU A 151 -14.94 50.74 -23.77
C LEU A 151 -14.62 50.36 -25.21
N LEU A 152 -14.79 51.32 -26.12
CA LEU A 152 -14.81 51.11 -27.57
C LEU A 152 -13.45 51.33 -28.23
N LYS A 153 -12.54 52.04 -27.58
CA LYS A 153 -11.24 52.41 -28.16
C LYS A 153 -10.08 51.87 -27.36
N CYS A 154 -9.04 51.44 -28.06
CA CYS A 154 -7.77 51.10 -27.43
C CYS A 154 -7.08 52.38 -26.92
N SER A 155 -6.67 52.40 -25.65
CA SER A 155 -5.93 53.55 -25.08
C SER A 155 -4.49 53.68 -25.59
N ALA A 156 -4.03 52.73 -26.42
CA ALA A 156 -2.63 52.57 -26.76
C ALA A 156 -2.35 52.53 -28.28
N CYS A 157 -3.39 52.59 -29.11
CA CYS A 157 -3.31 52.91 -30.54
C CYS A 157 -4.56 53.69 -30.99
N PRO A 158 -4.42 54.68 -31.87
CA PRO A 158 -5.54 55.50 -32.35
C PRO A 158 -6.44 54.81 -33.38
N ASN A 159 -5.97 53.74 -34.03
CA ASN A 159 -6.61 53.13 -35.21
C ASN A 159 -7.44 51.87 -34.94
N ASN A 160 -7.95 51.63 -33.73
CA ASN A 160 -8.72 50.40 -33.52
C ASN A 160 -9.93 50.54 -32.60
N ASP A 161 -11.08 50.20 -33.18
CA ASP A 161 -12.37 50.02 -32.53
C ASP A 161 -12.46 48.58 -31.98
N THR A 162 -12.89 48.43 -30.73
CA THR A 162 -13.09 47.11 -30.13
C THR A 162 -14.22 46.32 -30.80
N MET A 163 -15.14 46.97 -31.49
CA MET A 163 -16.24 46.32 -32.21
C MET A 163 -15.78 45.64 -33.51
N THR A 164 -14.64 46.09 -34.08
CA THR A 164 -14.05 45.53 -35.31
C THR A 164 -13.03 44.43 -35.03
N LEU A 165 -12.90 43.97 -33.78
CA LEU A 165 -12.01 42.86 -33.44
C LEU A 165 -12.50 41.55 -34.08
N PRO A 166 -11.58 40.63 -34.43
CA PRO A 166 -11.94 39.32 -34.96
C PRO A 166 -12.91 38.56 -34.05
N ARG A 167 -13.97 38.00 -34.65
CA ARG A 167 -15.00 37.20 -33.98
C ARG A 167 -14.71 35.71 -34.20
N ALA A 168 -13.73 35.18 -33.48
CA ALA A 168 -13.37 33.76 -33.58
C ALA A 168 -14.44 32.89 -32.91
N ALA A 169 -14.96 31.90 -33.62
CA ALA A 169 -15.92 30.94 -33.07
C ALA A 169 -15.28 30.17 -31.90
N ALA A 170 -16.00 30.07 -30.79
CA ALA A 170 -15.56 29.35 -29.61
C ALA A 170 -15.58 27.83 -29.85
N ASP A 171 -14.69 27.11 -29.17
CA ASP A 171 -14.80 25.66 -29.05
C ASP A 171 -16.16 25.30 -28.39
N PRO A 172 -17.02 24.49 -29.04
CA PRO A 172 -18.34 24.13 -28.50
C PRO A 172 -18.31 23.53 -27.09
N LYS A 173 -17.24 22.80 -26.74
CA LYS A 173 -17.08 22.17 -25.42
C LYS A 173 -16.80 23.21 -24.35
N VAL A 174 -15.97 24.19 -24.68
CA VAL A 174 -15.67 25.32 -23.78
C VAL A 174 -16.91 26.19 -23.62
N LEU A 175 -17.64 26.44 -24.72
CA LEU A 175 -18.89 27.20 -24.72
C LEU A 175 -19.95 26.57 -23.82
N ARG A 176 -20.21 25.26 -23.93
CA ARG A 176 -21.18 24.53 -23.08
C ARG A 176 -20.80 24.62 -21.60
N LYS A 177 -19.52 24.42 -21.27
CA LYS A 177 -19.00 24.57 -19.90
C LYS A 177 -19.17 26.00 -19.37
N ASP A 178 -18.88 27.01 -20.19
CA ASP A 178 -19.06 28.42 -19.82
C ASP A 178 -20.52 28.75 -19.58
N ALA A 179 -21.42 28.29 -20.46
CA ALA A 179 -22.86 28.43 -20.29
C ALA A 179 -23.35 27.82 -18.98
N TYR A 180 -22.90 26.60 -18.64
CA TYR A 180 -23.22 25.98 -17.35
C TYR A 180 -22.73 26.83 -16.16
N LEU A 181 -21.49 27.31 -16.17
CA LEU A 181 -20.97 28.14 -15.08
C LEU A 181 -21.78 29.43 -14.91
N LEU A 182 -22.23 30.03 -16.01
CA LEU A 182 -23.05 31.24 -15.99
C LEU A 182 -24.48 30.97 -15.51
N SER A 183 -25.04 29.81 -15.83
CA SER A 183 -26.34 29.38 -15.31
C SER A 183 -26.34 29.32 -13.78
N ARG A 184 -25.21 28.94 -13.17
CA ARG A 184 -25.02 28.93 -11.70
C ARG A 184 -25.01 30.33 -11.10
N PHE A 185 -24.70 31.36 -11.89
CA PHE A 185 -24.85 32.77 -11.52
C PHE A 185 -26.23 33.34 -11.89
N GLY A 186 -27.17 32.52 -12.39
CA GLY A 186 -28.47 32.97 -12.88
C GLY A 186 -28.40 33.71 -14.23
N ALA A 187 -27.41 33.39 -15.06
CA ALA A 187 -27.26 33.94 -16.41
C ALA A 187 -27.25 32.82 -17.46
N GLY A 188 -28.29 32.75 -18.30
CA GLY A 188 -28.43 31.73 -19.35
C GLY A 188 -29.22 30.49 -18.90
N GLU A 189 -29.25 29.49 -19.77
CA GLU A 189 -30.01 28.25 -19.56
C GLU A 189 -29.34 27.33 -18.54
N VAL A 190 -30.16 26.66 -17.73
CA VAL A 190 -29.70 25.75 -16.67
C VAL A 190 -29.55 24.35 -17.22
N GLU A 191 -28.31 23.84 -17.20
CA GLU A 191 -28.02 22.42 -17.38
C GLU A 191 -27.79 21.77 -16.01
N VAL A 192 -28.54 20.72 -15.69
CA VAL A 192 -28.44 20.03 -14.39
C VAL A 192 -27.28 19.04 -14.43
N VAL A 193 -26.28 19.25 -13.57
CA VAL A 193 -25.12 18.37 -13.43
C VAL A 193 -24.98 17.99 -11.95
N PRO A 194 -25.58 16.87 -11.49
CA PRO A 194 -25.78 16.58 -10.07
C PRO A 194 -24.55 16.70 -9.17
N ILE A 195 -23.39 16.23 -9.65
CA ILE A 195 -22.12 16.32 -8.92
C ILE A 195 -21.70 17.77 -8.70
N LEU A 196 -21.84 18.61 -9.72
CA LEU A 196 -21.40 20.00 -9.69
C LEU A 196 -22.43 20.90 -8.99
N ASP A 197 -23.71 20.61 -9.13
CA ASP A 197 -24.81 21.37 -8.50
C ASP A 197 -24.78 21.25 -6.97
N ALA A 198 -24.36 20.09 -6.45
CA ALA A 198 -24.15 19.88 -5.02
C ALA A 198 -22.92 20.63 -4.45
N LEU A 199 -22.04 21.15 -5.31
CA LEU A 199 -20.81 21.83 -4.89
C LEU A 199 -20.99 23.35 -4.83
N PRO A 200 -20.36 24.02 -3.84
CA PRO A 200 -20.17 25.47 -3.89
C PRO A 200 -19.42 25.86 -5.16
N LEU A 201 -19.82 26.98 -5.79
CA LEU A 201 -19.31 27.39 -7.11
C LEU A 201 -17.78 27.51 -7.18
N ARG A 202 -17.14 27.95 -6.09
CA ARG A 202 -15.67 27.96 -5.99
C ARG A 202 -15.05 26.57 -6.21
N GLU A 203 -15.66 25.55 -5.62
CA GLU A 203 -15.18 24.17 -5.70
C GLU A 203 -15.54 23.52 -7.04
N VAL A 204 -16.56 24.03 -7.75
CA VAL A 204 -16.85 23.64 -9.14
C VAL A 204 -15.63 23.92 -10.02
N PHE A 205 -15.08 25.14 -9.99
CA PHE A 205 -13.91 25.49 -10.82
C PHE A 205 -12.71 24.56 -10.60
N THR A 206 -12.40 24.25 -9.34
CA THR A 206 -11.31 23.33 -8.99
C THR A 206 -11.65 21.90 -9.41
N THR A 207 -12.88 21.45 -9.21
CA THR A 207 -13.30 20.08 -9.56
C THR A 207 -13.23 19.86 -11.07
N LEU A 208 -13.68 20.83 -11.88
CA LEU A 208 -13.58 20.79 -13.34
C LEU A 208 -12.13 20.65 -13.81
N GLU A 209 -11.21 21.44 -13.25
CA GLU A 209 -9.79 21.34 -13.60
C GLU A 209 -9.21 19.97 -13.19
N ARG A 210 -9.57 19.47 -12.00
CA ARG A 210 -9.05 18.20 -11.48
C ARG A 210 -9.56 17.00 -12.28
N ILE A 211 -10.85 16.94 -12.59
CA ILE A 211 -11.40 15.86 -13.43
C ILE A 211 -10.88 15.97 -14.87
N GLY A 212 -10.76 17.19 -15.40
CA GLY A 212 -10.20 17.43 -16.72
C GLY A 212 -8.74 16.98 -16.85
N ALA A 213 -7.89 17.29 -15.87
CA ALA A 213 -6.51 16.82 -15.84
C ALA A 213 -6.40 15.30 -15.65
N ALA A 214 -7.36 14.69 -14.96
CA ALA A 214 -7.40 13.24 -14.77
C ALA A 214 -7.72 12.45 -16.06
N CYS A 215 -8.24 13.13 -17.09
CA CYS A 215 -8.43 12.52 -18.41
C CYS A 215 -7.11 12.07 -19.07
N GLU A 216 -5.96 12.56 -18.60
CA GLU A 216 -4.63 12.11 -19.05
C GLU A 216 -4.29 10.69 -18.56
N GLY A 217 -5.05 10.15 -17.61
CA GLY A 217 -4.86 8.82 -17.06
C GLY A 217 -4.02 8.82 -15.78
N TYR A 218 -3.33 7.70 -15.54
CA TYR A 218 -2.66 7.46 -14.27
C TYR A 218 -1.46 8.37 -14.01
N SER A 219 -1.39 8.96 -12.82
CA SER A 219 -0.20 9.64 -12.31
C SER A 219 -0.20 9.73 -10.77
N TYR A 220 0.99 9.79 -10.18
CA TYR A 220 1.16 10.09 -8.75
C TYR A 220 1.17 11.59 -8.45
N GLU A 221 1.35 12.44 -9.47
CA GLU A 221 1.47 13.89 -9.33
C GLU A 221 0.37 14.59 -10.12
N TRP A 222 -0.21 15.63 -9.51
CA TRP A 222 -1.18 16.46 -10.20
C TRP A 222 -0.47 17.33 -11.25
N LYS A 223 -0.94 17.26 -12.49
CA LYS A 223 -0.51 18.14 -13.59
C LYS A 223 -1.52 19.29 -13.76
N SER A 224 -1.04 20.52 -13.60
CA SER A 224 -1.82 21.73 -13.90
C SER A 224 -2.07 21.85 -15.41
N ALA A 225 -3.01 22.73 -15.81
CA ALA A 225 -3.24 23.03 -17.22
C ALA A 225 -1.95 23.48 -17.95
N GLU A 226 -1.13 24.31 -17.28
CA GLU A 226 0.17 24.75 -17.78
C GLU A 226 1.14 23.58 -18.00
N ALA A 227 1.24 22.65 -17.05
CA ALA A 227 2.09 21.46 -17.17
C ALA A 227 1.63 20.51 -18.29
N LEU A 228 0.35 20.57 -18.68
CA LEU A 228 -0.20 19.84 -19.82
C LEU A 228 -0.01 20.57 -21.16
N GLY A 229 0.46 21.81 -21.15
CA GLY A 229 0.54 22.65 -22.34
C GLY A 229 -0.83 23.01 -22.91
N LEU A 230 -1.88 23.02 -22.08
CA LEU A 230 -3.26 23.27 -22.51
C LEU A 230 -3.85 24.51 -21.83
N PRO A 231 -4.74 25.25 -22.51
CA PRO A 231 -5.50 26.32 -21.87
C PRO A 231 -6.36 25.78 -20.70
N LEU A 232 -6.45 26.54 -19.62
CA LEU A 232 -7.27 26.18 -18.45
C LEU A 232 -8.74 25.91 -18.83
N SER A 233 -9.30 26.73 -19.74
CA SER A 233 -10.66 26.58 -20.25
C SER A 233 -10.89 25.23 -20.92
N THR A 234 -9.92 24.76 -21.72
CA THR A 234 -9.96 23.44 -22.38
C THR A 234 -9.91 22.31 -21.36
N VAL A 235 -9.04 22.38 -20.35
CA VAL A 235 -8.96 21.36 -19.30
C VAL A 235 -10.27 21.32 -18.50
N GLN A 236 -10.81 22.48 -18.09
CA GLN A 236 -12.08 22.53 -17.37
C GLN A 236 -13.26 22.05 -18.24
N ALA A 237 -13.23 22.28 -19.56
CA ALA A 237 -14.26 21.79 -20.47
C ALA A 237 -14.27 20.26 -20.53
N ARG A 238 -13.10 19.62 -20.60
CA ARG A 238 -12.98 18.15 -20.50
C ARG A 238 -13.59 17.63 -19.19
N GLY A 239 -13.26 18.29 -18.08
CA GLY A 239 -13.81 17.90 -16.77
C GLY A 239 -15.32 18.08 -16.69
N PHE A 240 -15.86 19.10 -17.36
CA PHE A 240 -17.30 19.33 -17.43
C PHE A 240 -18.01 18.25 -18.25
N GLU A 241 -17.52 17.94 -19.46
CA GLU A 241 -18.09 16.87 -20.31
C GLU A 241 -18.11 15.52 -19.57
N VAL A 242 -17.04 15.19 -18.84
CA VAL A 242 -16.97 13.95 -18.06
C VAL A 242 -18.09 13.85 -17.03
N LEU A 243 -18.40 14.96 -16.35
CA LEU A 243 -19.39 14.97 -15.27
C LEU A 243 -20.81 15.15 -15.81
N ALA A 244 -21.00 15.97 -16.83
CA ALA A 244 -22.30 16.23 -17.46
C ALA A 244 -22.79 15.00 -18.24
N ASP A 245 -21.90 14.32 -18.96
CA ASP A 245 -22.27 13.16 -19.79
C ASP A 245 -22.19 11.82 -19.02
N GLY A 246 -21.90 11.83 -17.72
CA GLY A 246 -21.83 10.61 -16.90
C GLY A 246 -20.63 9.70 -17.17
N LYS A 247 -19.56 10.21 -17.79
CA LYS A 247 -18.37 9.45 -18.22
C LYS A 247 -17.28 9.31 -17.15
N LEU A 248 -17.60 9.58 -15.88
CA LEU A 248 -16.62 9.52 -14.80
C LEU A 248 -16.05 8.09 -14.62
N ASP A 249 -16.87 7.06 -14.81
CA ASP A 249 -16.42 5.65 -14.72
C ASP A 249 -15.34 5.32 -15.77
N GLU A 250 -15.45 5.87 -16.99
CA GLU A 250 -14.48 5.68 -18.06
C GLU A 250 -13.13 6.31 -17.70
N VAL A 251 -13.15 7.53 -17.13
CA VAL A 251 -11.94 8.21 -16.66
C VAL A 251 -11.29 7.43 -15.51
N LEU A 252 -12.08 6.97 -14.54
CA LEU A 252 -11.56 6.14 -13.44
C LEU A 252 -11.01 4.80 -13.94
N THR A 253 -11.61 4.21 -14.98
CA THR A 253 -11.12 3.00 -15.63
C THR A 253 -9.78 3.26 -16.30
N LYS A 254 -9.66 4.34 -17.09
CA LYS A 254 -8.39 4.74 -17.72
C LYS A 254 -7.26 4.95 -16.71
N ILE A 255 -7.56 5.59 -15.58
CA ILE A 255 -6.59 5.78 -14.48
C ILE A 255 -6.19 4.43 -13.88
N TYR A 256 -7.16 3.56 -13.61
CA TYR A 256 -6.89 2.24 -13.04
C TYR A 256 -6.07 1.36 -14.00
N ASP A 257 -6.42 1.32 -15.29
CA ASP A 257 -5.70 0.53 -16.28
C ASP A 257 -4.27 1.05 -16.46
N GLY A 258 -4.07 2.37 -16.43
CA GLY A 258 -2.73 2.97 -16.42
C GLY A 258 -1.90 2.59 -15.19
N PHE A 259 -2.52 2.49 -14.02
CA PHE A 259 -1.85 2.00 -12.80
C PHE A 259 -1.41 0.54 -12.95
N ILE A 260 -2.30 -0.33 -13.45
CA ILE A 260 -1.98 -1.75 -13.67
C ILE A 260 -0.89 -1.92 -14.72
N ALA A 261 -0.94 -1.15 -15.82
CA ALA A 261 0.07 -1.17 -16.87
C ALA A 261 1.47 -0.79 -16.36
N GLN A 262 1.56 0.04 -15.32
CA GLN A 262 2.83 0.40 -14.66
C GLN A 262 3.28 -0.61 -13.59
N GLY A 263 2.66 -1.80 -13.55
CA GLY A 263 2.98 -2.85 -12.58
C GLY A 263 2.34 -2.66 -11.20
N GLY A 264 1.44 -1.69 -11.08
CA GLY A 264 0.64 -1.45 -9.88
C GLY A 264 -0.29 -2.62 -9.57
N ARG A 265 -0.59 -2.83 -8.28
CA ARG A 265 -1.44 -3.94 -7.85
C ARG A 265 -2.72 -3.47 -7.17
N PRO A 266 -3.88 -4.09 -7.46
CA PRO A 266 -5.17 -3.66 -6.92
C PRO A 266 -5.22 -3.65 -5.38
N GLU A 267 -4.40 -4.48 -4.72
CA GLU A 267 -4.35 -4.59 -3.27
C GLU A 267 -3.74 -3.36 -2.57
N GLU A 268 -3.13 -2.44 -3.33
CA GLU A 268 -2.54 -1.19 -2.79
C GLU A 268 -3.60 -0.14 -2.43
N GLY A 269 -4.85 -0.34 -2.84
CA GLY A 269 -6.01 0.45 -2.43
C GLY A 269 -6.16 1.78 -3.18
N PHE A 270 -7.16 2.58 -2.79
CA PHE A 270 -7.62 3.77 -3.52
C PHE A 270 -6.52 4.80 -3.83
N THR A 271 -5.68 5.13 -2.85
CA THR A 271 -4.65 6.16 -3.02
C THR A 271 -3.63 5.76 -4.08
N SER A 272 -3.21 4.49 -4.12
CA SER A 272 -2.34 4.01 -5.19
C SER A 272 -3.12 3.84 -6.49
N CYS A 273 -4.28 3.19 -6.48
CA CYS A 273 -5.00 2.87 -7.72
C CYS A 273 -5.47 4.08 -8.52
N TYR A 274 -5.82 5.18 -7.85
CA TYR A 274 -6.28 6.42 -8.50
C TYR A 274 -5.29 7.58 -8.37
N GLY A 275 -4.12 7.30 -7.80
CA GLY A 275 -3.02 8.26 -7.67
C GLY A 275 -3.42 9.60 -7.06
N TRP A 276 -2.94 10.68 -7.68
CA TRP A 276 -3.13 12.04 -7.17
C TRP A 276 -4.60 12.46 -7.08
N LEU A 277 -5.47 11.94 -7.95
CA LEU A 277 -6.87 12.37 -8.02
C LEU A 277 -7.61 11.97 -6.74
N TYR A 278 -7.47 10.72 -6.31
CA TYR A 278 -8.06 10.27 -5.05
C TYR A 278 -7.40 10.93 -3.85
N HIS A 279 -6.08 11.15 -3.91
CA HIS A 279 -5.38 11.86 -2.84
C HIS A 279 -5.94 13.28 -2.63
N TRP A 280 -6.14 14.05 -3.70
CA TRP A 280 -6.80 15.36 -3.67
C TRP A 280 -8.22 15.27 -3.09
N PHE A 281 -9.03 14.34 -3.59
CA PHE A 281 -10.41 14.15 -3.14
C PHE A 281 -10.48 13.82 -1.63
N ASN A 282 -9.61 12.92 -1.17
CA ASN A 282 -9.53 12.54 0.24
C ASN A 282 -9.03 13.70 1.12
N HIS A 283 -8.08 14.50 0.65
CA HIS A 283 -7.61 15.72 1.33
C HIS A 283 -8.74 16.73 1.53
N LYS A 284 -9.65 16.86 0.54
CA LYS A 284 -10.88 17.67 0.63
C LYS A 284 -11.92 17.11 1.61
N ARG A 285 -11.64 16.00 2.29
CA ARG A 285 -12.52 15.27 3.23
C ARG A 285 -13.50 14.30 2.56
N GLY A 286 -13.21 13.84 1.34
CA GLY A 286 -13.88 12.70 0.69
C GLY A 286 -15.40 12.89 0.58
N ALA A 287 -16.19 11.97 1.14
CA ALA A 287 -17.65 12.04 1.09
C ALA A 287 -18.26 13.32 1.69
N LYS A 288 -17.56 14.02 2.60
CA LYS A 288 -18.01 15.33 3.12
C LYS A 288 -17.84 16.47 2.11
N PHE A 289 -16.94 16.30 1.15
CA PHE A 289 -16.75 17.25 0.05
C PHE A 289 -17.78 17.03 -1.05
N SER A 290 -17.91 15.79 -1.52
CA SER A 290 -18.96 15.39 -2.45
C SER A 290 -19.31 13.92 -2.21
N SER A 291 -20.55 13.66 -1.81
CA SER A 291 -21.06 12.31 -1.63
C SER A 291 -21.14 11.56 -2.97
N LEU A 292 -21.54 12.25 -4.04
CA LEU A 292 -21.68 11.68 -5.38
C LEU A 292 -20.32 11.29 -5.99
N LEU A 293 -19.28 12.12 -5.83
CA LEU A 293 -17.92 11.72 -6.22
C LEU A 293 -17.40 10.56 -5.36
N ALA A 294 -17.68 10.58 -4.06
CA ALA A 294 -17.31 9.48 -3.19
C ALA A 294 -17.96 8.18 -3.65
N GLU A 295 -19.26 8.19 -3.97
CA GLU A 295 -19.99 7.06 -4.49
C GLU A 295 -19.38 6.54 -5.79
N ALA A 296 -19.04 7.41 -6.74
CA ALA A 296 -18.39 7.01 -7.99
C ALA A 296 -17.05 6.30 -7.76
N PHE A 297 -16.17 6.85 -6.92
CA PHE A 297 -14.94 6.15 -6.50
C PHE A 297 -15.28 4.81 -5.85
N HIS A 298 -16.24 4.81 -4.92
CA HIS A 298 -16.62 3.64 -4.14
C HIS A 298 -17.08 2.49 -5.03
N VAL A 299 -18.02 2.74 -5.94
CA VAL A 299 -18.60 1.76 -6.86
C VAL A 299 -17.53 1.25 -7.83
N HIS A 300 -16.79 2.15 -8.47
CA HIS A 300 -15.76 1.77 -9.44
C HIS A 300 -14.63 0.95 -8.78
N GLY A 301 -14.23 1.31 -7.54
CA GLY A 301 -13.22 0.58 -6.76
C GLY A 301 -13.71 -0.77 -6.24
N ALA A 302 -14.96 -0.86 -5.75
CA ALA A 302 -15.54 -2.08 -5.18
C ALA A 302 -15.62 -3.22 -6.20
N ALA A 303 -15.80 -2.86 -7.47
CA ALA A 303 -15.79 -3.79 -8.58
C ALA A 303 -14.41 -4.42 -8.85
N ARG A 304 -13.31 -3.79 -8.41
CA ARG A 304 -11.93 -4.12 -8.82
C ARG A 304 -11.06 -4.63 -7.67
N PHE A 305 -11.17 -4.03 -6.48
CA PHE A 305 -10.31 -4.36 -5.33
C PHE A 305 -11.06 -4.33 -3.99
N PRO A 306 -10.57 -5.05 -2.97
CA PRO A 306 -11.19 -5.06 -1.65
C PRO A 306 -11.14 -3.67 -1.00
N ILE A 307 -12.27 -3.24 -0.48
CA ILE A 307 -12.40 -1.92 0.14
C ILE A 307 -12.14 -1.99 1.64
N VAL A 308 -11.24 -1.13 2.09
CA VAL A 308 -10.88 -1.01 3.51
C VAL A 308 -11.85 -0.04 4.19
N PRO A 309 -12.37 -0.34 5.40
CA PRO A 309 -13.24 0.54 6.18
C PRO A 309 -12.65 1.94 6.52
N LYS A 310 -11.36 2.18 6.25
CA LYS A 310 -10.68 3.47 6.48
C LYS A 310 -10.88 4.48 5.33
N ALA A 311 -11.43 4.07 4.19
CA ALA A 311 -11.73 4.99 3.10
C ALA A 311 -12.87 5.93 3.51
N ARG A 312 -12.67 7.25 3.35
CA ARG A 312 -13.68 8.29 3.67
C ARG A 312 -14.74 8.40 2.57
N LEU A 313 -15.28 7.26 2.14
CA LEU A 313 -16.15 7.12 0.96
C LEU A 313 -17.61 6.79 1.29
N GLY A 314 -18.01 6.87 2.56
CA GLY A 314 -19.39 6.57 2.98
C GLY A 314 -19.71 5.07 3.00
N LYS A 315 -21.00 4.73 3.10
CA LYS A 315 -21.48 3.34 3.09
C LYS A 315 -21.73 2.88 1.64
N LEU A 316 -21.31 1.66 1.34
CA LEU A 316 -21.51 1.01 0.05
C LEU A 316 -22.96 0.54 -0.12
N PRO A 317 -23.56 0.68 -1.31
CA PRO A 317 -24.70 -0.14 -1.70
C PRO A 317 -24.31 -1.63 -1.64
N ALA A 318 -25.15 -2.48 -1.04
CA ALA A 318 -24.86 -3.90 -0.87
C ALA A 318 -24.57 -4.63 -2.21
N THR A 319 -25.10 -4.09 -3.31
CA THR A 319 -25.00 -4.62 -4.67
C THR A 319 -23.62 -4.46 -5.32
N ALA A 320 -22.77 -3.54 -4.83
CA ALA A 320 -21.48 -3.24 -5.46
C ALA A 320 -20.28 -3.99 -4.81
N VAL A 321 -20.49 -4.75 -3.73
CA VAL A 321 -19.42 -5.51 -3.06
C VAL A 321 -19.14 -6.82 -3.80
N LYS A 322 -18.04 -6.90 -4.55
CA LYS A 322 -17.59 -8.17 -5.18
C LYS A 322 -16.55 -8.95 -4.36
N LYS A 323 -15.87 -8.30 -3.41
CA LYS A 323 -14.82 -8.91 -2.55
C LYS A 323 -14.99 -8.52 -1.08
N LEU A 324 -14.84 -9.48 -0.16
CA LEU A 324 -14.93 -9.34 1.30
C LEU A 324 -13.55 -9.37 1.95
N SER A 325 -13.36 -8.60 3.03
CA SER A 325 -12.19 -8.76 3.90
C SER A 325 -12.20 -10.12 4.61
N LEU A 326 -11.04 -10.62 5.04
CA LEU A 326 -10.94 -11.87 5.81
C LEU A 326 -11.92 -11.96 6.99
N LYS A 327 -12.12 -10.85 7.74
CA LYS A 327 -13.05 -10.82 8.89
C LYS A 327 -14.51 -10.90 8.45
N ALA A 328 -14.89 -10.18 7.40
CA ALA A 328 -16.24 -10.21 6.85
C ALA A 328 -16.55 -11.56 6.19
N ALA A 329 -15.58 -12.14 5.48
CA ALA A 329 -15.67 -13.46 4.88
C ALA A 329 -15.88 -14.55 5.95
N ALA A 330 -15.14 -14.49 7.06
CA ALA A 330 -15.29 -15.43 8.17
C ALA A 330 -16.69 -15.36 8.82
N ALA A 331 -17.19 -14.14 9.07
CA ALA A 331 -18.53 -13.93 9.62
C ALA A 331 -19.62 -14.47 8.67
N LYS A 332 -19.50 -14.20 7.36
CA LYS A 332 -20.48 -14.67 6.36
C LYS A 332 -20.46 -16.19 6.18
N ALA A 333 -19.29 -16.82 6.26
CA ALA A 333 -19.14 -18.28 6.18
C ALA A 333 -19.43 -19.02 7.50
N GLY A 334 -19.70 -18.31 8.60
CA GLY A 334 -19.98 -18.92 9.91
C GLY A 334 -18.78 -19.58 10.58
N VAL A 335 -17.56 -19.14 10.28
CA VAL A 335 -16.31 -19.74 10.79
C VAL A 335 -15.44 -18.73 11.53
N SER A 336 -14.46 -19.22 12.28
CA SER A 336 -13.44 -18.35 12.88
C SER A 336 -12.56 -17.69 11.81
N VAL A 337 -12.02 -16.50 12.11
CA VAL A 337 -11.09 -15.78 11.22
C VAL A 337 -9.85 -16.62 10.87
N TYR A 338 -9.38 -17.43 11.82
CA TYR A 338 -8.26 -18.35 11.61
C TYR A 338 -8.63 -19.49 10.65
N ALA A 339 -9.79 -20.12 10.84
CA ALA A 339 -10.29 -21.16 9.94
C ALA A 339 -10.50 -20.61 8.52
N MET A 340 -11.10 -19.42 8.38
CA MET A 340 -11.30 -18.80 7.07
C MET A 340 -9.98 -18.51 6.35
N LYS A 341 -8.94 -18.12 7.09
CA LYS A 341 -7.60 -17.93 6.54
C LYS A 341 -7.00 -19.25 6.08
N SER A 342 -7.15 -20.32 6.86
CA SER A 342 -6.64 -21.65 6.49
C SER A 342 -7.34 -22.19 5.24
N ILE A 343 -8.67 -22.08 5.20
CA ILE A 343 -9.50 -22.45 4.04
C ILE A 343 -9.08 -21.67 2.79
N GLY A 344 -8.94 -20.35 2.92
CA GLY A 344 -8.52 -19.52 1.80
C GLY A 344 -7.12 -19.86 1.27
N LEU A 345 -6.19 -20.27 2.13
CA LEU A 345 -4.86 -20.73 1.71
C LEU A 345 -4.92 -22.08 1.00
N SER A 346 -5.72 -23.03 1.52
CA SER A 346 -5.88 -24.37 0.94
C SER A 346 -6.56 -24.33 -0.43
N LEU A 347 -7.57 -23.46 -0.59
CA LEU A 347 -8.27 -23.26 -1.87
C LEU A 347 -7.51 -22.34 -2.86
N GLY A 348 -6.34 -21.82 -2.48
CA GLY A 348 -5.58 -20.88 -3.32
C GLY A 348 -6.25 -19.51 -3.51
N LEU A 349 -7.28 -19.20 -2.72
CA LEU A 349 -8.00 -17.91 -2.75
C LEU A 349 -7.16 -16.77 -2.16
N ILE A 350 -6.22 -17.08 -1.27
CA ILE A 350 -5.30 -16.11 -0.67
C ILE A 350 -3.85 -16.64 -0.62
N ARG A 351 -2.86 -15.75 -0.48
CA ARG A 351 -1.41 -16.10 -0.42
C ARG A 351 -0.79 -15.75 0.93
N THR A 352 0.27 -16.46 1.32
CA THR A 352 0.99 -16.30 2.61
C THR A 352 1.96 -15.11 2.65
N GLU A 353 2.40 -14.61 1.50
CA GLU A 353 3.33 -13.49 1.41
C GLU A 353 2.69 -12.19 1.95
N LYS A 354 3.18 -11.73 3.10
CA LYS A 354 2.89 -10.37 3.59
C LYS A 354 3.67 -9.38 2.73
N ARG A 355 2.98 -8.69 1.82
CA ARG A 355 3.50 -7.48 1.16
C ARG A 355 2.96 -6.26 1.91
N SER A 356 3.81 -5.26 2.11
CA SER A 356 3.38 -4.01 2.75
C SER A 356 2.21 -3.42 1.97
N GLY A 357 1.07 -3.19 2.64
CA GLY A 357 -0.13 -2.60 2.04
C GLY A 357 -1.23 -3.56 1.60
N SER A 358 -0.97 -4.87 1.42
CA SER A 358 -2.01 -5.81 0.99
C SER A 358 -2.79 -6.44 2.15
N GLN A 359 -4.13 -6.42 2.07
CA GLN A 359 -5.01 -7.17 2.98
C GLN A 359 -5.64 -8.38 2.27
N LEU A 360 -5.78 -9.50 3.00
CA LEU A 360 -6.39 -10.73 2.50
C LEU A 360 -7.88 -10.50 2.21
N SER A 361 -8.34 -10.84 1.00
CA SER A 361 -9.72 -10.67 0.56
C SER A 361 -10.25 -11.89 -0.20
N PHE A 362 -11.58 -12.04 -0.24
CA PHE A 362 -12.28 -13.19 -0.78
C PHE A 362 -13.42 -12.76 -1.71
N PRO A 363 -13.59 -13.37 -2.90
CA PRO A 363 -14.79 -13.20 -3.71
C PRO A 363 -16.05 -13.60 -2.96
N VAL A 364 -17.14 -12.83 -3.09
CA VAL A 364 -18.38 -13.07 -2.33
C VAL A 364 -19.01 -14.43 -2.64
N ASP A 365 -19.02 -14.81 -3.90
CA ASP A 365 -19.47 -16.09 -4.44
C ASP A 365 -18.70 -17.28 -3.86
N GLU A 366 -17.37 -17.17 -3.75
CA GLU A 366 -16.54 -18.19 -3.12
C GLU A 366 -16.84 -18.32 -1.62
N VAL A 367 -17.09 -17.22 -0.92
CA VAL A 367 -17.49 -17.25 0.50
C VAL A 367 -18.84 -17.93 0.69
N GLU A 368 -19.80 -17.69 -0.19
CA GLU A 368 -21.11 -18.35 -0.17
C GLU A 368 -21.02 -19.85 -0.47
N ARG A 369 -20.13 -20.25 -1.40
CA ARG A 369 -19.83 -21.65 -1.67
C ARG A 369 -19.23 -22.33 -0.43
N ILE A 370 -18.23 -21.73 0.20
CA ILE A 370 -17.59 -22.24 1.42
C ILE A 370 -18.60 -22.38 2.55
N GLY A 371 -19.46 -21.37 2.77
CA GLY A 371 -20.48 -21.42 3.81
C GLY A 371 -21.50 -22.56 3.61
N ARG A 372 -21.88 -22.84 2.35
CA ARG A 372 -22.73 -24.01 2.01
C ARG A 372 -22.01 -25.33 2.26
N ASP A 373 -20.75 -25.43 1.83
CA ASP A 373 -19.96 -26.65 1.93
C ASP A 373 -19.64 -27.07 3.37
N LEU A 374 -19.57 -26.10 4.28
CA LEU A 374 -19.33 -26.32 5.70
C LEU A 374 -20.60 -26.67 6.50
N LYS A 375 -21.79 -26.39 5.95
CA LYS A 375 -23.05 -26.58 6.67
C LYS A 375 -23.35 -28.07 6.81
N GLY A 376 -23.27 -28.59 8.03
CA GLY A 376 -23.49 -30.03 8.32
C GLY A 376 -22.35 -30.93 7.83
N ALA A 377 -21.15 -30.37 7.65
CA ALA A 377 -19.98 -31.12 7.27
C ALA A 377 -19.43 -31.96 8.43
N LEU A 378 -18.83 -33.10 8.10
CA LEU A 378 -18.25 -34.07 9.02
C LEU A 378 -16.73 -33.91 9.07
N SER A 379 -16.15 -34.03 10.26
CA SER A 379 -14.71 -34.22 10.46
C SER A 379 -14.23 -35.58 9.93
N LEU A 380 -12.91 -35.80 9.93
CA LEU A 380 -12.33 -37.09 9.55
C LEU A 380 -12.83 -38.20 10.48
N GLU A 381 -12.84 -37.95 11.79
CA GLU A 381 -13.31 -38.87 12.82
C GLU A 381 -14.79 -39.20 12.64
N GLU A 382 -15.66 -38.18 12.52
CA GLU A 382 -17.10 -38.38 12.30
C GLU A 382 -17.39 -39.11 10.99
N ALA A 383 -16.65 -38.82 9.92
CA ALA A 383 -16.78 -39.53 8.65
C ALA A 383 -16.30 -41.00 8.76
N CYS A 384 -15.25 -41.28 9.54
CA CYS A 384 -14.81 -42.65 9.85
C CYS A 384 -15.86 -43.41 10.66
N GLU A 385 -16.45 -42.78 11.68
CA GLU A 385 -17.54 -43.36 12.48
C GLU A 385 -18.77 -43.64 11.62
N ARG A 386 -19.14 -42.69 10.75
CA ARG A 386 -20.27 -42.82 9.83
C ARG A 386 -20.11 -43.98 8.84
N LEU A 387 -18.89 -44.18 8.33
CA LEU A 387 -18.54 -45.30 7.45
C LEU A 387 -18.23 -46.60 8.22
N ALA A 388 -18.09 -46.54 9.54
CA ALA A 388 -17.66 -47.63 10.41
C ALA A 388 -16.31 -48.26 9.98
N ILE A 389 -15.31 -47.43 9.65
CA ILE A 389 -13.96 -47.85 9.25
C ILE A 389 -12.86 -47.12 10.02
N GLY A 390 -11.66 -47.70 10.06
CA GLY A 390 -10.48 -47.07 10.65
C GLY A 390 -9.82 -46.04 9.73
N ARG A 391 -9.06 -45.11 10.34
CA ARG A 391 -8.36 -44.00 9.67
C ARG A 391 -7.50 -44.43 8.46
N LYS A 392 -6.81 -45.57 8.54
CA LYS A 392 -5.98 -46.08 7.42
C LYS A 392 -6.82 -46.43 6.19
N ALA A 393 -7.98 -47.04 6.38
CA ALA A 393 -8.88 -47.36 5.28
C ALA A 393 -9.48 -46.10 4.66
N MET A 394 -9.84 -45.11 5.49
CA MET A 394 -10.30 -43.81 5.02
C MET A 394 -9.26 -43.11 4.13
N ILE A 395 -7.98 -43.12 4.54
CA ILE A 395 -6.89 -42.58 3.71
C ILE A 395 -6.80 -43.31 2.37
N SER A 396 -6.89 -44.64 2.35
CA SER A 396 -6.86 -45.41 1.09
C SER A 396 -8.06 -45.13 0.18
N LEU A 397 -9.23 -44.79 0.74
CA LEU A 397 -10.38 -44.33 -0.06
C LEU A 397 -10.12 -42.97 -0.70
N MET A 398 -9.47 -42.06 0.03
CA MET A 398 -9.10 -40.73 -0.45
C MET A 398 -8.01 -40.78 -1.52
N GLU A 399 -6.96 -41.58 -1.32
CA GLU A 399 -5.89 -41.79 -2.31
C GLU A 399 -6.38 -42.48 -3.58
N GLY A 400 -7.44 -43.28 -3.47
CA GLY A 400 -8.07 -43.98 -4.60
C GLY A 400 -9.15 -43.18 -5.34
N ASP A 401 -9.35 -41.90 -5.01
CA ASP A 401 -10.41 -41.04 -5.54
C ASP A 401 -11.86 -41.57 -5.34
N LEU A 402 -12.07 -42.44 -4.34
CA LEU A 402 -13.37 -43.06 -4.06
C LEU A 402 -14.25 -42.20 -3.14
N LEU A 403 -13.62 -41.40 -2.27
CA LEU A 403 -14.27 -40.41 -1.42
C LEU A 403 -13.34 -39.22 -1.20
N GLN A 404 -13.72 -38.03 -1.67
CA GLN A 404 -12.90 -36.82 -1.55
C GLN A 404 -13.43 -35.91 -0.44
N PRO A 405 -12.55 -35.30 0.36
CA PRO A 405 -12.94 -34.25 1.30
C PRO A 405 -13.29 -32.97 0.52
N ALA A 406 -14.30 -32.24 1.00
CA ALA A 406 -14.65 -30.91 0.48
C ALA A 406 -13.58 -29.87 0.80
N LEU A 407 -12.87 -30.03 1.93
CA LEU A 407 -11.67 -29.26 2.26
C LEU A 407 -10.51 -30.21 2.54
N ARG A 408 -9.45 -30.11 1.73
CA ARG A 408 -8.21 -30.85 1.92
C ARG A 408 -7.45 -30.25 3.11
N GLY A 409 -7.23 -31.07 4.14
CA GLY A 409 -6.42 -30.71 5.30
C GLY A 409 -4.92 -30.71 4.99
N GLY A 410 -4.13 -29.96 5.77
CA GLY A 410 -2.67 -29.92 5.68
C GLY A 410 -2.00 -29.35 6.94
N GLY A 411 -1.13 -30.16 7.58
CA GLY A 411 -0.34 -29.79 8.76
C GLY A 411 -0.78 -30.45 10.09
N ARG A 412 0.01 -30.29 11.16
CA ARG A 412 -0.17 -30.96 12.49
C ARG A 412 -1.48 -30.64 13.25
N ARG A 413 -2.40 -29.80 12.73
CA ARG A 413 -3.59 -29.28 13.46
C ARG A 413 -4.85 -28.99 12.61
N HIS A 414 -5.05 -29.61 11.44
CA HIS A 414 -6.27 -29.41 10.65
C HIS A 414 -6.88 -30.72 10.15
N ASP A 415 -8.15 -30.95 10.51
CA ASP A 415 -8.92 -32.15 10.17
C ASP A 415 -9.55 -32.02 8.78
N TYR A 416 -9.60 -33.12 8.03
CA TYR A 416 -10.31 -33.16 6.76
C TYR A 416 -11.80 -32.92 6.99
N VAL A 417 -12.43 -32.18 6.08
CA VAL A 417 -13.87 -31.91 6.14
C VAL A 417 -14.57 -32.59 4.97
N PHE A 418 -15.56 -33.42 5.27
CA PHE A 418 -16.37 -34.17 4.31
C PHE A 418 -17.81 -33.64 4.33
N ARG A 419 -18.47 -33.53 3.18
CA ARG A 419 -19.91 -33.23 3.17
C ARG A 419 -20.66 -34.51 3.57
N SER A 420 -21.66 -34.41 4.45
CA SER A 420 -22.43 -35.60 4.87
C SER A 420 -23.07 -36.31 3.67
N GLN A 421 -23.59 -35.55 2.71
CA GLN A 421 -24.18 -36.05 1.46
C GLN A 421 -23.23 -36.91 0.62
N ASP A 422 -21.92 -36.63 0.63
CA ASP A 422 -20.95 -37.38 -0.18
C ASP A 422 -20.65 -38.74 0.49
N VAL A 423 -20.59 -38.75 1.83
CA VAL A 423 -20.41 -39.97 2.64
C VAL A 423 -21.65 -40.86 2.57
N ASP A 424 -22.83 -40.29 2.77
CA ASP A 424 -24.10 -41.02 2.70
C ASP A 424 -24.38 -41.51 1.26
N GLY A 425 -24.03 -40.70 0.25
CA GLY A 425 -24.13 -41.07 -1.16
C GLY A 425 -23.25 -42.27 -1.53
N LEU A 426 -22.05 -42.37 -0.96
CA LEU A 426 -21.18 -43.55 -1.13
C LEU A 426 -21.83 -44.81 -0.52
N LEU A 427 -22.37 -44.73 0.70
CA LEU A 427 -23.05 -45.85 1.35
C LEU A 427 -24.30 -46.30 0.59
N ALA A 428 -25.02 -45.35 -0.03
CA ALA A 428 -26.17 -45.64 -0.87
C ALA A 428 -25.76 -46.40 -2.15
N LYS A 429 -24.70 -45.96 -2.83
CA LYS A 429 -24.16 -46.64 -4.02
C LYS A 429 -23.71 -48.07 -3.71
N LEU A 430 -22.94 -48.26 -2.63
CA LEU A 430 -22.43 -49.56 -2.21
C LEU A 430 -23.52 -50.52 -1.72
N GLY A 431 -24.63 -49.99 -1.19
CA GLY A 431 -25.78 -50.77 -0.75
C GLY A 431 -26.85 -51.00 -1.82
N SER A 432 -26.68 -50.46 -3.03
CA SER A 432 -27.68 -50.59 -4.08
C SER A 432 -27.85 -52.06 -4.50
N GLY A 433 -29.09 -52.56 -4.49
CA GLY A 433 -29.40 -53.96 -4.84
C GLY A 433 -29.12 -55.00 -3.74
N THR A 434 -28.82 -54.59 -2.51
CA THR A 434 -28.62 -55.52 -1.38
C THR A 434 -29.94 -55.95 -0.73
N SER A 435 -30.08 -57.24 -0.40
CA SER A 435 -31.20 -57.75 0.41
C SER A 435 -30.92 -57.56 1.91
N CYS A 436 -31.93 -57.14 2.69
CA CYS A 436 -31.82 -57.04 4.13
C CYS A 436 -31.92 -58.43 4.79
N ALA A 437 -31.00 -58.77 5.68
CA ALA A 437 -31.05 -60.01 6.46
C ALA A 437 -30.80 -59.75 7.96
N VAL A 438 -31.28 -60.67 8.79
CA VAL A 438 -31.13 -60.61 10.26
C VAL A 438 -29.75 -61.12 10.71
N SER A 439 -29.14 -62.05 9.96
CA SER A 439 -27.83 -62.63 10.24
C SER A 439 -27.07 -62.93 8.93
N PRO A 440 -25.73 -62.82 8.89
CA PRO A 440 -24.95 -63.25 7.75
C PRO A 440 -25.00 -64.78 7.57
N ASN A 441 -25.10 -65.24 6.32
CA ASN A 441 -24.96 -66.64 5.95
C ASN A 441 -23.48 -67.07 5.96
N HIS A 442 -23.21 -68.39 6.02
CA HIS A 442 -21.85 -68.93 5.87
C HIS A 442 -21.24 -68.49 4.52
N GLY A 443 -19.98 -68.03 4.53
CA GLY A 443 -19.23 -67.59 3.33
C GLY A 443 -19.21 -66.08 3.08
N LEU A 444 -19.98 -65.29 3.84
CA LEU A 444 -20.04 -63.83 3.71
C LEU A 444 -19.12 -63.10 4.71
N ILE A 445 -18.40 -62.09 4.22
CA ILE A 445 -17.47 -61.26 5.01
C ILE A 445 -17.93 -59.80 4.98
N ALA A 446 -17.88 -59.09 6.11
CA ALA A 446 -18.19 -57.67 6.15
C ALA A 446 -17.07 -56.85 5.49
N ILE A 447 -17.43 -55.84 4.70
CA ILE A 447 -16.45 -54.99 3.99
C ILE A 447 -15.49 -54.33 4.98
N ALA A 448 -15.96 -53.93 6.17
CA ALA A 448 -15.13 -53.30 7.20
C ALA A 448 -14.09 -54.25 7.84
N ASP A 449 -14.28 -55.57 7.73
CA ASP A 449 -13.40 -56.58 8.34
C ASP A 449 -12.24 -56.99 7.41
N LEU A 450 -12.18 -56.46 6.19
CA LEU A 450 -11.07 -56.67 5.25
C LEU A 450 -9.79 -55.97 5.77
N GLY A 451 -8.72 -56.73 6.04
CA GLY A 451 -7.52 -56.23 6.73
C GLY A 451 -6.23 -57.04 6.48
N ARG A 452 -5.21 -56.88 7.35
CA ARG A 452 -3.92 -57.59 7.21
C ARG A 452 -4.14 -59.10 7.20
N GLY A 453 -3.83 -59.75 6.08
CA GLY A 453 -4.02 -61.20 5.87
C GLY A 453 -5.22 -61.55 4.98
N ALA A 454 -6.04 -60.58 4.57
CA ALA A 454 -7.10 -60.77 3.59
C ALA A 454 -6.59 -60.52 2.15
N ALA A 455 -7.31 -61.07 1.16
CA ALA A 455 -6.94 -61.01 -0.25
C ALA A 455 -7.06 -59.62 -0.89
N ALA A 456 -7.86 -58.71 -0.32
CA ALA A 456 -8.01 -57.34 -0.81
C ALA A 456 -8.17 -56.34 0.34
N THR A 457 -7.80 -55.09 0.06
CA THR A 457 -8.06 -53.96 0.97
C THR A 457 -9.51 -53.46 0.87
N ILE A 458 -9.99 -52.75 1.91
CA ILE A 458 -11.31 -52.09 1.90
C ILE A 458 -11.48 -51.19 0.67
N ALA A 459 -10.45 -50.43 0.30
CA ALA A 459 -10.50 -49.53 -0.85
C ALA A 459 -10.57 -50.28 -2.19
N GLU A 460 -9.86 -51.40 -2.34
CA GLU A 460 -9.95 -52.25 -3.54
C GLU A 460 -11.33 -52.92 -3.65
N CYS A 461 -11.90 -53.37 -2.55
CA CYS A 461 -13.25 -53.89 -2.50
C CYS A 461 -14.29 -52.84 -2.91
N VAL A 462 -14.25 -51.65 -2.28
CA VAL A 462 -15.15 -50.52 -2.62
C VAL A 462 -15.03 -50.15 -4.09
N ARG A 463 -13.81 -50.09 -4.64
CA ARG A 463 -13.58 -49.83 -6.06
C ARG A 463 -14.22 -50.89 -6.94
N LYS A 464 -13.98 -52.19 -6.67
CA LYS A 464 -14.54 -53.29 -7.45
C LYS A 464 -16.08 -53.29 -7.42
N ILE A 465 -16.69 -52.89 -6.30
CA ILE A 465 -18.15 -52.73 -6.21
C ILE A 465 -18.63 -51.58 -7.10
N LEU A 466 -17.98 -50.42 -7.03
CA LEU A 466 -18.33 -49.28 -7.88
C LEU A 466 -18.08 -49.52 -9.38
N GLU A 467 -17.12 -50.38 -9.72
CA GLU A 467 -16.82 -50.84 -11.08
C GLU A 467 -17.74 -51.99 -11.55
N GLY A 468 -18.61 -52.52 -10.69
CA GLY A 468 -19.53 -53.62 -11.01
C GLY A 468 -18.88 -55.01 -11.09
N ARG A 469 -17.63 -55.14 -10.65
CA ARG A 469 -16.85 -56.40 -10.65
C ARG A 469 -17.04 -57.25 -9.38
N LEU A 470 -17.69 -56.68 -8.38
CA LEU A 470 -18.07 -57.31 -7.12
C LEU A 470 -19.41 -56.70 -6.71
N ARG A 471 -20.23 -57.39 -5.93
CA ARG A 471 -21.45 -56.80 -5.35
C ARG A 471 -21.57 -57.12 -3.88
N ALA A 472 -22.07 -56.15 -3.12
CA ALA A 472 -22.58 -56.43 -1.79
C ALA A 472 -23.83 -57.32 -1.93
N ARG A 473 -23.92 -58.39 -1.14
CA ARG A 473 -25.02 -59.37 -1.19
C ARG A 473 -26.10 -59.04 -0.18
N VAL A 474 -25.67 -58.71 1.04
CA VAL A 474 -26.55 -58.59 2.19
C VAL A 474 -26.23 -57.32 2.96
N ARG A 475 -27.28 -56.63 3.41
CA ARG A 475 -27.20 -55.61 4.45
C ARG A 475 -27.79 -56.14 5.76
N VAL A 476 -26.98 -56.21 6.82
CA VAL A 476 -27.42 -56.70 8.14
C VAL A 476 -27.90 -55.53 8.99
N GLY A 477 -29.14 -55.61 9.49
CA GLY A 477 -29.74 -54.59 10.35
C GLY A 477 -28.99 -54.44 11.69
N GLY A 478 -28.93 -53.21 12.22
CA GLY A 478 -28.26 -52.91 13.50
C GLY A 478 -26.74 -52.72 13.44
N ARG A 479 -26.11 -52.87 12.25
CA ARG A 479 -24.68 -52.58 12.05
C ARG A 479 -24.50 -51.32 11.17
N PRO A 480 -23.75 -50.30 11.63
CA PRO A 480 -23.57 -49.05 10.89
C PRO A 480 -22.57 -49.20 9.73
N GLY A 481 -22.71 -48.34 8.71
CA GLY A 481 -21.72 -48.14 7.65
C GLY A 481 -21.33 -49.41 6.88
N LEU A 482 -20.03 -49.56 6.59
CA LEU A 482 -19.48 -50.70 5.87
C LEU A 482 -19.46 -51.99 6.70
N LYS A 483 -19.63 -51.90 8.02
CA LYS A 483 -19.75 -53.07 8.91
C LYS A 483 -21.09 -53.79 8.76
N GLY A 484 -22.08 -53.11 8.18
CA GLY A 484 -23.38 -53.69 7.83
C GLY A 484 -23.46 -54.25 6.42
N LEU A 485 -22.44 -54.07 5.56
CA LEU A 485 -22.42 -54.54 4.18
C LEU A 485 -21.52 -55.76 4.04
N PHE A 486 -22.06 -56.84 3.46
CA PHE A 486 -21.38 -58.13 3.33
C PHE A 486 -21.19 -58.51 1.86
N ILE A 487 -20.03 -59.10 1.57
CA ILE A 487 -19.61 -59.63 0.27
C ILE A 487 -19.29 -61.12 0.38
N ASP A 488 -19.31 -61.81 -0.76
CA ASP A 488 -18.94 -63.22 -0.85
C ASP A 488 -17.40 -63.38 -0.89
N HIS A 489 -16.85 -64.29 -0.09
CA HIS A 489 -15.41 -64.51 -0.01
C HIS A 489 -14.84 -65.11 -1.29
N ASP A 490 -15.53 -66.06 -1.91
CA ASP A 490 -15.03 -66.76 -3.09
C ASP A 490 -15.07 -65.83 -4.32
N GLU A 491 -16.12 -65.01 -4.44
CA GLU A 491 -16.22 -63.94 -5.46
C GLU A 491 -15.10 -62.89 -5.30
N LEU A 492 -14.69 -62.62 -4.05
CA LEU A 492 -13.55 -61.74 -3.77
C LEU A 492 -12.22 -62.38 -4.17
N MET A 493 -12.03 -63.68 -3.89
CA MET A 493 -10.81 -64.41 -4.24
C MET A 493 -10.64 -64.52 -5.76
N GLU A 494 -11.70 -64.87 -6.49
CA GLU A 494 -11.72 -64.89 -7.96
C GLU A 494 -11.38 -63.51 -8.55
N ALA A 495 -11.83 -62.44 -7.92
CA ALA A 495 -11.51 -61.08 -8.34
C ALA A 495 -10.06 -60.65 -8.03
N VAL A 496 -9.28 -61.42 -7.27
CA VAL A 496 -7.94 -61.08 -6.75
C VAL A 496 -6.81 -61.95 -7.32
N THR A 497 -7.01 -63.26 -7.55
CA THR A 497 -5.91 -64.17 -7.92
C THR A 497 -5.63 -64.26 -9.43
N GLY A 498 -4.37 -63.98 -9.82
CA GLY A 498 -3.76 -64.48 -11.08
C GLY A 498 -2.60 -63.64 -11.65
N GLU A 499 -1.34 -64.02 -11.37
CA GLU A 499 -0.09 -63.69 -12.10
C GLU A 499 0.59 -62.31 -11.99
N VAL A 500 -0.04 -61.27 -11.41
CA VAL A 500 0.51 -59.90 -11.51
C VAL A 500 0.50 -59.12 -10.20
N LEU A 501 1.65 -58.55 -9.81
CA LEU A 501 1.74 -57.60 -8.70
C LEU A 501 1.20 -56.24 -9.15
N SER A 502 0.53 -55.52 -8.26
CA SER A 502 0.24 -54.12 -8.49
C SER A 502 1.53 -53.31 -8.61
N PHE A 503 1.50 -52.21 -9.36
CA PHE A 503 2.67 -51.34 -9.55
C PHE A 503 3.31 -50.90 -8.22
N ALA A 504 2.50 -50.64 -7.19
CA ALA A 504 2.97 -50.27 -5.86
C ALA A 504 3.62 -51.46 -5.13
N ALA A 505 3.02 -52.64 -5.20
CA ALA A 505 3.59 -53.85 -4.60
C ALA A 505 4.93 -54.22 -5.26
N ALA A 506 5.03 -54.09 -6.58
CA ALA A 506 6.28 -54.30 -7.32
C ALA A 506 7.36 -53.28 -6.95
N ALA A 507 7.01 -52.00 -6.83
CA ALA A 507 7.94 -50.95 -6.42
C ALA A 507 8.52 -51.21 -5.02
N ILE A 508 7.68 -51.59 -4.06
CA ILE A 508 8.12 -51.99 -2.71
C ILE A 508 9.04 -53.21 -2.78
N ARG A 509 8.63 -54.25 -3.53
CA ARG A 509 9.38 -55.50 -3.65
C ARG A 509 10.77 -55.30 -4.24
N MET A 510 10.90 -54.40 -5.22
CA MET A 510 12.14 -54.03 -5.91
C MET A 510 12.92 -52.91 -5.20
N ARG A 511 12.36 -52.36 -4.11
CA ARG A 511 12.89 -51.20 -3.36
C ARG A 511 13.15 -49.96 -4.22
N LEU A 512 12.27 -49.71 -5.17
CA LEU A 512 12.24 -48.51 -6.01
C LEU A 512 11.09 -47.59 -5.58
N ASN A 513 11.25 -46.28 -5.81
CA ASN A 513 10.11 -45.37 -5.74
C ASN A 513 9.30 -45.46 -7.05
N ALA A 514 8.03 -45.03 -7.03
CA ALA A 514 7.12 -45.16 -8.17
C ALA A 514 7.63 -44.48 -9.46
N ARG A 515 8.36 -43.37 -9.33
CA ARG A 515 8.96 -42.65 -10.47
C ARG A 515 10.15 -43.42 -11.05
N GLY A 516 10.95 -44.06 -10.21
CA GLY A 516 12.10 -44.86 -10.59
C GLY A 516 11.71 -46.18 -11.24
N LEU A 517 10.67 -46.86 -10.72
CA LEU A 517 10.12 -48.05 -11.38
C LEU A 517 9.60 -47.72 -12.78
N ARG A 518 8.92 -46.57 -12.95
CA ARG A 518 8.42 -46.14 -14.26
C ARG A 518 9.57 -45.92 -15.25
N LYS A 519 10.61 -45.18 -14.85
CA LYS A 519 11.80 -44.99 -15.68
C LYS A 519 12.56 -46.29 -15.98
N ALA A 520 12.60 -47.23 -15.05
CA ALA A 520 13.25 -48.53 -15.27
C ALA A 520 12.49 -49.37 -16.32
N ILE A 521 11.16 -49.28 -16.34
CA ILE A 521 10.33 -49.90 -17.39
C ILE A 521 10.55 -49.18 -18.73
N ASP A 522 10.45 -47.84 -18.74
CA ASP A 522 10.63 -47.03 -19.95
C ASP A 522 12.04 -47.17 -20.57
N GLY A 523 13.05 -47.40 -19.72
CA GLY A 523 14.44 -47.63 -20.11
C GLY A 523 14.80 -49.10 -20.41
N GLY A 524 13.84 -50.03 -20.36
CA GLY A 524 14.04 -51.44 -20.73
C GLY A 524 14.81 -52.29 -19.71
N LEU A 525 15.04 -51.80 -18.48
CA LEU A 525 15.71 -52.56 -17.41
C LEU A 525 14.84 -53.70 -16.86
N ILE A 526 13.52 -53.59 -17.00
CA ILE A 526 12.55 -54.60 -16.56
C ILE A 526 12.04 -55.35 -17.80
N VAL A 527 12.75 -56.43 -18.14
CA VAL A 527 12.45 -57.23 -19.33
C VAL A 527 11.04 -57.84 -19.24
N GLY A 528 10.25 -57.68 -20.30
CA GLY A 528 8.91 -58.25 -20.42
C GLY A 528 7.76 -57.40 -19.87
N VAL A 529 8.01 -56.12 -19.51
CA VAL A 529 6.96 -55.18 -19.06
C VAL A 529 6.94 -53.96 -19.97
N GLN A 530 5.77 -53.61 -20.52
CA GLN A 530 5.64 -52.44 -21.41
C GLN A 530 5.50 -51.11 -20.65
N PRO A 531 5.98 -49.99 -21.23
CA PRO A 531 5.74 -48.64 -20.73
C PRO A 531 4.25 -48.37 -20.45
N GLY A 532 3.95 -47.79 -19.29
CA GLY A 532 2.57 -47.51 -18.87
C GLY A 532 1.83 -48.68 -18.19
N SER A 533 2.46 -49.85 -18.03
CA SER A 533 1.84 -50.98 -17.31
C SER A 533 1.50 -50.62 -15.86
N LYS A 534 0.30 -51.04 -15.41
CA LYS A 534 -0.20 -50.89 -14.03
C LYS A 534 0.15 -52.07 -13.13
N THR A 535 0.74 -53.11 -13.70
CA THR A 535 1.04 -54.36 -13.02
C THR A 535 2.38 -54.92 -13.50
N VAL A 536 3.10 -55.62 -12.62
CA VAL A 536 4.40 -56.22 -12.92
C VAL A 536 4.36 -57.70 -12.52
N PRO A 537 4.79 -58.63 -13.37
CA PRO A 537 4.85 -60.05 -13.00
C PRO A 537 5.74 -60.25 -11.77
N ALA A 538 5.27 -61.04 -10.80
CA ALA A 538 5.99 -61.24 -9.54
C ALA A 538 7.41 -61.80 -9.75
N LYS A 539 7.56 -62.76 -10.68
CA LYS A 539 8.85 -63.36 -11.05
C LYS A 539 9.87 -62.32 -11.55
N THR A 540 9.42 -61.32 -12.31
CA THR A 540 10.30 -60.26 -12.84
C THR A 540 10.76 -59.31 -11.74
N ALA A 541 9.87 -58.97 -10.80
CA ALA A 541 10.22 -58.15 -9.64
C ALA A 541 11.23 -58.85 -8.72
N ASP A 542 11.07 -60.16 -8.51
CA ASP A 542 12.00 -60.96 -7.70
C ASP A 542 13.39 -61.08 -8.36
N ALA A 543 13.44 -61.30 -9.67
CA ALA A 543 14.71 -61.35 -10.43
C ALA A 543 15.49 -60.03 -10.35
N PHE A 544 14.79 -58.89 -10.36
CA PHE A 544 15.41 -57.57 -10.21
C PHE A 544 16.02 -57.38 -8.81
N ALA A 545 15.27 -57.72 -7.76
CA ALA A 545 15.73 -57.59 -6.37
C ALA A 545 16.94 -58.51 -6.06
N ALA A 546 17.03 -59.66 -6.74
CA ALA A 546 18.17 -60.56 -6.62
C ALA A 546 19.45 -59.99 -7.27
N ARG A 547 19.31 -59.22 -8.35
CA ARG A 547 20.46 -58.68 -9.12
C ARG A 547 21.04 -57.41 -8.52
N PHE A 548 20.20 -56.52 -7.99
CA PHE A 548 20.60 -55.19 -7.54
C PHE A 548 20.37 -55.00 -6.03
N MET A 549 21.24 -54.19 -5.42
CA MET A 549 21.08 -53.71 -4.05
C MET A 549 20.90 -52.19 -4.10
N MET A 550 19.74 -51.70 -3.69
CA MET A 550 19.43 -50.27 -3.72
C MET A 550 20.07 -49.55 -2.53
N LEU A 551 20.43 -48.28 -2.67
CA LEU A 551 21.02 -47.48 -1.58
C LEU A 551 20.13 -47.43 -0.33
N GLY A 552 18.80 -47.52 -0.49
CA GLY A 552 17.86 -47.62 0.62
C GLY A 552 18.00 -48.91 1.44
N GLU A 553 18.34 -50.02 0.79
CA GLU A 553 18.62 -51.28 1.46
C GLU A 553 19.94 -51.21 2.24
N ILE A 554 20.98 -50.60 1.65
CA ILE A 554 22.28 -50.41 2.32
C ILE A 554 22.12 -49.51 3.55
N ARG A 555 21.34 -48.43 3.44
CA ARG A 555 21.01 -47.54 4.56
C ARG A 555 20.25 -48.27 5.67
N ASP A 556 19.31 -49.14 5.33
CA ASP A 556 18.55 -49.90 6.34
C ASP A 556 19.47 -50.86 7.12
N ARG A 557 20.56 -51.33 6.50
CA ARG A 557 21.56 -52.22 7.09
C ARG A 557 22.64 -51.49 7.90
N LEU A 558 23.19 -50.43 7.33
CA LEU A 558 24.36 -49.71 7.90
C LEU A 558 23.97 -48.45 8.69
N GLY A 559 22.72 -47.99 8.58
CA GLY A 559 22.26 -46.71 9.12
C GLY A 559 22.77 -45.49 8.32
N GLY A 560 22.45 -44.29 8.81
CA GLY A 560 22.95 -43.03 8.26
C GLY A 560 22.03 -42.33 7.24
N SER A 561 22.54 -41.24 6.65
CA SER A 561 21.81 -40.41 5.69
C SER A 561 22.15 -40.79 4.25
N PHE A 562 21.18 -40.68 3.33
CA PHE A 562 21.38 -41.05 1.92
C PHE A 562 22.55 -40.33 1.22
N PRO A 563 22.71 -39.00 1.35
CA PRO A 563 23.84 -38.31 0.71
C PRO A 563 25.19 -38.77 1.27
N THR A 564 25.31 -38.84 2.60
CA THR A 564 26.56 -39.23 3.26
C THR A 564 26.97 -40.65 2.91
N LEU A 565 26.03 -41.60 2.92
CA LEU A 565 26.31 -43.00 2.63
C LEU A 565 26.76 -43.20 1.18
N ARG A 566 26.13 -42.52 0.23
CA ARG A 566 26.54 -42.57 -1.18
C ARG A 566 27.97 -42.06 -1.36
N ASP A 567 28.29 -40.92 -0.77
CA ASP A 567 29.61 -40.31 -0.89
C ASP A 567 30.70 -41.19 -0.21
N GLN A 568 30.36 -41.85 0.90
CA GLN A 568 31.24 -42.82 1.58
C GLN A 568 31.47 -44.09 0.75
N LEU A 569 30.43 -44.63 0.10
CA LEU A 569 30.54 -45.79 -0.78
C LEU A 569 31.38 -45.49 -2.02
N GLN A 570 31.23 -44.29 -2.59
CA GLN A 570 32.04 -43.84 -3.72
C GLN A 570 33.51 -43.65 -3.31
N ALA A 571 33.76 -43.06 -2.14
CA ALA A 571 35.12 -42.96 -1.58
C ALA A 571 35.76 -44.33 -1.28
N ALA A 572 34.94 -45.36 -1.03
CA ALA A 572 35.36 -46.75 -0.87
C ALA A 572 35.52 -47.51 -2.21
N GLY A 573 35.35 -46.84 -3.35
CA GLY A 573 35.54 -47.41 -4.69
C GLY A 573 34.32 -48.11 -5.29
N PHE A 574 33.12 -47.89 -4.75
CA PHE A 574 31.87 -48.42 -5.28
C PHE A 574 31.04 -47.33 -5.95
N ASP A 575 31.09 -47.27 -7.28
CA ASP A 575 30.24 -46.39 -8.07
C ASP A 575 28.82 -46.97 -8.27
N PRO A 576 27.78 -46.12 -8.32
CA PRO A 576 26.42 -46.53 -8.67
C PRO A 576 26.33 -47.16 -10.07
N ASP A 577 25.36 -48.06 -10.26
CA ASP A 577 25.09 -48.63 -11.57
C ASP A 577 24.54 -47.55 -12.53
N PRO A 578 25.17 -47.33 -13.70
CA PRO A 578 24.86 -46.22 -14.60
C PRO A 578 23.44 -46.31 -15.20
N ASP A 579 22.85 -47.50 -15.30
CA ASP A 579 21.50 -47.66 -15.83
C ASP A 579 20.44 -47.39 -14.75
N LEU A 580 20.74 -47.70 -13.48
CA LEU A 580 19.88 -47.32 -12.36
C LEU A 580 19.93 -45.82 -12.07
N GLU A 581 21.07 -45.17 -12.31
CA GLU A 581 21.23 -43.73 -12.12
C GLU A 581 20.31 -42.93 -13.06
N LYS A 582 20.16 -43.38 -14.31
CA LYS A 582 19.18 -42.84 -15.28
C LYS A 582 17.74 -42.94 -14.76
N CYS A 583 17.46 -43.91 -13.90
CA CYS A 583 16.17 -44.18 -13.26
C CYS A 583 15.95 -43.36 -11.98
N LEU A 584 16.75 -42.33 -11.70
CA LEU A 584 16.65 -41.48 -10.50
C LEU A 584 16.80 -42.27 -9.18
N CYS A 585 17.50 -43.40 -9.21
CA CYS A 585 17.74 -44.25 -8.06
C CYS A 585 19.23 -44.60 -7.98
N ALA A 586 19.84 -44.49 -6.80
CA ALA A 586 21.19 -45.01 -6.57
C ALA A 586 21.09 -46.49 -6.19
N GLY A 587 21.62 -47.37 -7.03
CA GLY A 587 21.67 -48.81 -6.80
C GLY A 587 22.98 -49.40 -7.31
N TYR A 588 23.33 -50.56 -6.78
CA TYR A 588 24.63 -51.19 -7.01
C TYR A 588 24.41 -52.65 -7.41
N LEU A 589 25.32 -53.22 -8.20
CA LEU A 589 25.32 -54.65 -8.46
C LEU A 589 25.54 -55.41 -7.15
N ARG A 590 24.56 -56.23 -6.75
CA ARG A 590 24.58 -56.92 -5.46
C ARG A 590 25.85 -57.76 -5.30
N GLY A 591 26.26 -58.47 -6.36
CA GLY A 591 27.48 -59.28 -6.36
C GLY A 591 28.79 -58.52 -6.12
N LYS A 592 28.82 -57.19 -6.35
CA LYS A 592 30.02 -56.36 -6.10
C LYS A 592 30.06 -55.80 -4.69
N ILE A 593 28.91 -55.37 -4.16
CA ILE A 593 28.85 -54.56 -2.93
C ILE A 593 28.51 -55.37 -1.66
N GLU A 594 27.83 -56.51 -1.80
CA GLU A 594 27.33 -57.31 -0.67
C GLU A 594 28.44 -57.69 0.32
N ARG A 595 29.61 -58.12 -0.21
CA ARG A 595 30.76 -58.53 0.61
C ARG A 595 31.35 -57.35 1.41
N PHE A 596 31.34 -56.15 0.85
CA PHE A 596 31.83 -54.95 1.53
C PHE A 596 30.87 -54.50 2.63
N VAL A 597 29.56 -54.50 2.35
CA VAL A 597 28.52 -54.19 3.36
C VAL A 597 28.63 -55.13 4.56
N GLN A 598 28.80 -56.42 4.32
CA GLN A 598 29.00 -57.42 5.38
C GLN A 598 30.29 -57.19 6.19
N GLN A 599 31.37 -56.70 5.58
CA GLN A 599 32.60 -56.36 6.30
C GLN A 599 32.43 -55.15 7.23
N VAL A 600 31.65 -54.15 6.80
CA VAL A 600 31.30 -52.98 7.63
C VAL A 600 30.38 -53.39 8.78
N GLU A 601 29.36 -54.22 8.53
CA GLU A 601 28.48 -54.77 9.59
C GLU A 601 29.26 -55.59 10.63
N ALA A 602 30.28 -56.34 10.19
CA ALA A 602 31.15 -57.12 11.06
C ALA A 602 32.24 -56.28 11.76
N GLY A 603 32.26 -54.95 11.59
CA GLY A 603 33.27 -54.05 12.18
C GLY A 603 34.69 -54.21 11.61
N LYS A 604 34.85 -54.93 10.50
CA LYS A 604 36.14 -55.20 9.83
C LYS A 604 36.53 -54.11 8.82
N ALA A 605 35.64 -53.16 8.55
CA ALA A 605 35.84 -51.97 7.74
C ALA A 605 35.08 -50.79 8.37
N SER A 606 35.51 -49.55 8.13
CA SER A 606 34.87 -48.33 8.67
C SER A 606 34.53 -47.33 7.57
N LEU A 607 33.38 -46.65 7.73
CA LEU A 607 32.92 -45.56 6.86
C LEU A 607 33.25 -44.16 7.44
N GLY A 608 33.86 -44.07 8.63
CA GLY A 608 34.12 -42.81 9.36
C GLY A 608 35.47 -42.14 9.07
N LYS A 609 35.55 -40.81 9.23
CA LYS A 609 36.77 -39.98 9.07
C LYS A 609 37.81 -40.23 10.18
N PRO A 610 39.12 -40.04 9.93
CA PRO A 610 40.15 -40.08 10.97
C PRO A 610 40.09 -38.85 11.90
N GLU A 611 40.32 -39.06 13.21
CA GLU A 611 40.48 -37.98 14.20
C GLU A 611 41.72 -37.11 13.91
N GLY A 612 41.58 -35.77 13.92
CA GLY A 612 42.72 -34.85 14.01
C GLY A 612 42.74 -33.60 13.11
N SER A 613 41.91 -33.50 12.07
CA SER A 613 42.07 -32.43 11.04
C SER A 613 41.58 -31.01 11.43
N TRP A 614 40.69 -30.86 12.42
CA TRP A 614 40.11 -29.54 12.75
C TRP A 614 41.00 -28.66 13.65
N LYS A 615 41.87 -29.25 14.48
CA LYS A 615 42.74 -28.49 15.41
C LYS A 615 43.73 -27.59 14.67
N ALA A 616 44.25 -28.04 13.52
CA ALA A 616 45.14 -27.24 12.68
C ALA A 616 44.42 -26.03 12.08
N LEU A 617 43.18 -26.23 11.61
CA LEU A 617 42.33 -25.16 11.11
C LEU A 617 42.03 -24.10 12.18
N VAL A 618 41.68 -24.53 13.39
CA VAL A 618 41.40 -23.63 14.51
C VAL A 618 42.61 -22.76 14.86
N ARG A 619 43.80 -23.35 14.98
CA ARG A 619 45.04 -22.61 15.25
C ARG A 619 45.40 -21.60 14.15
N GLU A 620 45.13 -21.95 12.89
CA GLU A 620 45.34 -21.03 11.77
C GLU A 620 44.30 -19.91 11.74
N ALA A 621 43.02 -20.21 11.97
CA ALA A 621 41.98 -19.19 12.07
C ALA A 621 42.29 -18.20 13.20
N GLU A 622 42.75 -18.70 14.35
CA GLU A 622 43.21 -17.87 15.47
C GLU A 622 44.38 -16.97 15.07
N ARG A 623 45.39 -17.52 14.39
CA ARG A 623 46.55 -16.76 13.91
C ARG A 623 46.21 -15.69 12.87
N ILE A 624 45.25 -15.97 12.00
CA ILE A 624 44.77 -14.96 11.03
C ILE A 624 44.00 -13.86 11.75
N LEU A 625 43.11 -14.23 12.67
CA LEU A 625 42.27 -13.28 13.41
C LEU A 625 43.05 -12.45 14.44
N SER A 626 44.20 -12.94 14.93
CA SER A 626 45.08 -12.17 15.80
C SER A 626 45.80 -11.03 15.06
N GLY A 627 46.03 -11.19 13.74
CA GLY A 627 46.73 -10.21 12.91
C GLY A 627 45.84 -9.14 12.26
N VAL A 628 44.53 -9.18 12.44
CA VAL A 628 43.59 -8.20 11.87
C VAL A 628 43.07 -7.21 12.90
N SER A 629 42.71 -6.01 12.43
CA SER A 629 42.16 -4.92 13.25
C SER A 629 40.63 -4.92 13.33
N ALA A 630 39.94 -5.73 12.52
CA ALA A 630 38.48 -5.84 12.49
C ALA A 630 38.02 -7.28 12.18
N PRO A 631 36.77 -7.65 12.55
CA PRO A 631 36.18 -8.94 12.23
C PRO A 631 36.26 -9.27 10.74
N LEU A 632 36.54 -10.53 10.41
CA LEU A 632 36.63 -10.98 9.02
C LEU A 632 35.34 -11.70 8.60
N PRO A 633 34.70 -11.30 7.49
CA PRO A 633 33.60 -12.05 6.92
C PRO A 633 33.99 -13.50 6.64
N SER A 634 33.03 -14.43 6.78
CA SER A 634 33.31 -15.87 6.64
C SER A 634 33.97 -16.21 5.30
N LYS A 635 33.56 -15.57 4.21
CA LYS A 635 34.15 -15.76 2.87
C LYS A 635 35.64 -15.38 2.83
N ASP A 636 36.01 -14.30 3.49
CA ASP A 636 37.38 -13.77 3.46
C ASP A 636 38.31 -14.58 4.36
N LEU A 637 37.82 -14.98 5.54
CA LEU A 637 38.55 -15.88 6.42
C LEU A 637 38.75 -17.25 5.76
N LEU A 638 37.70 -17.82 5.15
CA LEU A 638 37.77 -19.05 4.36
C LEU A 638 38.78 -18.94 3.21
N ALA A 639 38.77 -17.84 2.46
CA ALA A 639 39.71 -17.62 1.37
C ALA A 639 41.17 -17.53 1.85
N LYS A 640 41.42 -16.88 3.00
CA LYS A 640 42.75 -16.82 3.62
C LYS A 640 43.20 -18.19 4.14
N LEU A 641 42.29 -18.98 4.70
CA LEU A 641 42.56 -20.34 5.17
C LEU A 641 42.93 -21.27 4.01
N ARG A 642 42.12 -21.27 2.93
CA ARG A 642 42.35 -22.09 1.72
C ARG A 642 43.69 -21.82 1.03
N ARG A 643 44.23 -20.60 1.14
CA ARG A 643 45.56 -20.27 0.60
C ARG A 643 46.70 -20.93 1.38
N LYS A 644 46.46 -21.37 2.61
CA LYS A 644 47.50 -21.88 3.52
C LYS A 644 47.34 -23.36 3.86
N MET A 645 46.12 -23.89 3.79
CA MET A 645 45.81 -25.27 4.11
C MET A 645 44.51 -25.73 3.43
N THR A 646 44.33 -27.03 3.30
CA THR A 646 43.03 -27.66 3.08
C THR A 646 42.20 -27.59 4.36
N ILE A 647 40.97 -27.09 4.25
CA ILE A 647 40.10 -26.82 5.42
C ILE A 647 39.66 -28.11 6.11
N GLY A 648 39.55 -29.19 5.34
CA GLY A 648 39.24 -30.54 5.80
C GLY A 648 39.27 -31.53 4.63
N PRO A 649 38.93 -32.81 4.85
CA PRO A 649 39.06 -33.85 3.83
C PRO A 649 38.28 -33.64 2.52
N SER A 650 37.29 -32.74 2.51
CA SER A 650 36.47 -32.39 1.34
C SER A 650 36.52 -30.90 0.96
N ASP A 651 37.31 -30.10 1.69
CA ASP A 651 37.43 -28.63 1.56
C ASP A 651 36.10 -27.83 1.51
N GLN A 652 35.03 -28.41 2.07
CA GLN A 652 33.71 -27.78 2.12
C GLN A 652 33.61 -26.73 3.23
N ALA A 653 32.80 -25.69 2.99
CA ALA A 653 32.59 -24.61 3.96
C ALA A 653 31.95 -25.09 5.27
N ASP A 654 31.11 -26.13 5.22
CA ASP A 654 30.40 -26.68 6.39
C ASP A 654 31.36 -27.23 7.46
N PHE A 655 32.51 -27.77 7.04
CA PHE A 655 33.53 -28.25 7.97
C PHE A 655 34.14 -27.09 8.76
N PHE A 656 34.42 -25.97 8.09
CA PHE A 656 34.89 -24.75 8.74
C PHE A 656 33.87 -24.22 9.75
N TYR A 657 32.59 -24.11 9.38
CA TYR A 657 31.56 -23.60 10.30
C TYR A 657 31.42 -24.49 11.54
N SER A 658 31.47 -25.81 11.35
CA SER A 658 31.39 -26.77 12.47
C SER A 658 32.60 -26.63 13.40
N ALA A 659 33.83 -26.59 12.86
CA ALA A 659 35.05 -26.45 13.66
C ALA A 659 35.12 -25.11 14.42
N MET A 660 34.73 -24.00 13.76
CA MET A 660 34.68 -22.68 14.39
C MET A 660 33.61 -22.61 15.49
N TRP A 661 32.47 -23.29 15.30
CA TRP A 661 31.38 -23.37 16.28
C TRP A 661 31.74 -24.22 17.50
N GLU A 662 32.43 -25.35 17.30
CA GLU A 662 32.94 -26.17 18.39
C GLU A 662 33.99 -25.41 19.24
N SER A 663 34.74 -24.50 18.62
CA SER A 663 35.71 -23.62 19.29
C SER A 663 35.10 -22.25 19.69
N ARG A 664 33.81 -22.22 20.03
CA ARG A 664 33.09 -20.99 20.41
C ARG A 664 33.60 -20.29 21.66
N GLU A 665 34.43 -20.93 22.47
CA GLU A 665 35.12 -20.28 23.60
C GLU A 665 36.23 -19.34 23.12
N THR A 666 36.82 -19.63 21.95
CA THR A 666 37.89 -18.84 21.33
C THR A 666 37.33 -17.84 20.32
N PHE A 667 36.35 -18.26 19.52
CA PHE A 667 35.80 -17.46 18.42
C PHE A 667 34.37 -17.01 18.67
N VAL A 668 34.04 -15.88 18.04
CA VAL A 668 32.69 -15.34 18.01
C VAL A 668 32.39 -14.82 16.62
N TYR A 669 31.17 -15.07 16.15
CA TYR A 669 30.67 -14.49 14.92
C TYR A 669 29.78 -13.29 15.25
N VAL A 670 30.21 -12.09 14.85
CA VAL A 670 29.45 -10.85 15.00
C VAL A 670 28.61 -10.67 13.74
N GLU A 671 27.30 -10.81 13.87
CA GLU A 671 26.38 -10.67 12.73
C GLU A 671 26.52 -9.29 12.08
N GLY A 672 26.75 -9.26 10.77
CA GLY A 672 27.00 -8.03 10.01
C GLY A 672 28.46 -7.56 9.97
N ALA A 673 29.38 -8.22 10.68
CA ALA A 673 30.83 -7.91 10.63
C ALA A 673 31.69 -9.14 10.30
N GLY A 674 31.49 -10.28 10.97
CA GLY A 674 32.23 -11.52 10.72
C GLY A 674 32.83 -12.17 11.96
N TRP A 675 33.82 -13.04 11.76
CA TRP A 675 34.52 -13.78 12.81
C TRP A 675 35.54 -12.91 13.54
N TRP A 676 35.60 -13.07 14.86
CA TRP A 676 36.51 -12.35 15.76
C TRP A 676 37.01 -13.25 16.90
N LEU A 677 38.12 -12.84 17.52
CA LEU A 677 38.66 -13.50 18.72
C LEU A 677 37.99 -12.95 19.97
N ARG A 678 37.41 -13.82 20.79
CA ARG A 678 36.76 -13.43 22.05
C ARG A 678 37.71 -12.82 23.06
N SER A 679 38.97 -13.23 23.03
CA SER A 679 40.03 -12.68 23.88
C SER A 679 40.35 -11.21 23.58
N ARG A 680 39.87 -10.65 22.45
CA ARG A 680 40.14 -9.28 22.03
C ARG A 680 38.87 -8.42 22.12
N PRO A 681 38.92 -7.25 22.76
CA PRO A 681 37.79 -6.33 22.76
C PRO A 681 37.49 -5.88 21.33
N TYR A 682 36.22 -5.85 20.97
CA TYR A 682 35.77 -5.31 19.69
C TYR A 682 35.04 -3.99 19.92
N LEU A 683 35.56 -2.91 19.33
CA LEU A 683 35.07 -1.54 19.56
C LEU A 683 34.92 -1.20 21.06
N GLY A 684 35.91 -1.59 21.86
CA GLY A 684 35.94 -1.33 23.30
C GLY A 684 35.02 -2.22 24.15
N ARG A 685 34.37 -3.24 23.56
CA ARG A 685 33.48 -4.17 24.28
C ARG A 685 34.04 -5.58 24.32
N THR A 686 33.94 -6.19 25.50
CA THR A 686 34.16 -7.63 25.69
C THR A 686 32.90 -8.38 25.27
N LEU A 687 33.04 -9.45 24.49
CA LEU A 687 31.91 -10.21 23.95
C LEU A 687 31.57 -11.39 24.88
N PRO A 688 30.29 -11.57 25.27
CA PRO A 688 29.89 -12.53 26.30
C PRO A 688 30.08 -13.98 25.85
N LEU A 689 30.58 -14.85 26.73
CA LEU A 689 30.72 -16.30 26.48
C LEU A 689 29.35 -16.98 26.35
N ASP A 690 28.41 -16.63 27.23
CA ASP A 690 27.05 -17.16 27.26
C ASP A 690 26.06 -16.24 26.54
N GLY A 691 25.24 -16.82 25.66
CA GLY A 691 24.21 -16.11 24.89
C GLY A 691 24.65 -15.69 23.47
N PRO A 692 23.72 -15.14 22.67
CA PRO A 692 24.03 -14.66 21.33
C PRO A 692 24.98 -13.46 21.39
N ALA A 693 25.99 -13.45 20.52
CA ALA A 693 26.87 -12.30 20.39
C ALA A 693 26.08 -11.08 19.88
N PRO A 694 26.36 -9.87 20.39
CA PRO A 694 25.72 -8.68 19.88
C PRO A 694 26.06 -8.49 18.40
N THR A 695 25.06 -8.06 17.62
CA THR A 695 25.23 -7.75 16.20
C THR A 695 26.05 -6.48 16.01
N GLN A 696 26.64 -6.29 14.82
CA GLN A 696 27.33 -5.05 14.46
C GLN A 696 26.43 -3.82 14.65
N THR A 697 25.13 -3.98 14.35
CA THR A 697 24.13 -2.92 14.52
C THR A 697 23.98 -2.54 15.98
N GLU A 698 23.84 -3.51 16.89
CA GLU A 698 23.68 -3.23 18.33
C GLU A 698 24.91 -2.58 18.94
N ILE A 699 26.11 -2.98 18.51
CA ILE A 699 27.37 -2.40 18.97
C ILE A 699 27.47 -0.93 18.51
N VAL A 700 27.26 -0.66 17.22
CA VAL A 700 27.31 0.71 16.67
C VAL A 700 26.19 1.58 17.24
N ASP A 701 24.97 1.05 17.38
CA ASP A 701 23.85 1.74 18.03
C ASP A 701 24.24 2.19 19.46
N GLY A 702 24.88 1.31 20.23
CA GLY A 702 25.35 1.63 21.57
C GLY A 702 26.39 2.76 21.60
N ILE A 703 27.32 2.79 20.64
CA ILE A 703 28.33 3.83 20.49
C ILE A 703 27.68 5.17 20.15
N VAL A 704 26.73 5.19 19.20
CA VAL A 704 26.01 6.42 18.83
C VAL A 704 25.19 6.97 20.00
N VAL A 705 24.54 6.10 20.80
CA VAL A 705 23.83 6.53 22.02
C VAL A 705 24.81 7.13 23.04
N GLU A 706 25.97 6.52 23.25
CA GLU A 706 27.00 7.05 24.17
C GLU A 706 27.56 8.39 23.68
N MET A 707 27.79 8.54 22.38
CA MET A 707 28.18 9.80 21.76
C MET A 707 27.14 10.90 22.04
N LEU A 708 25.85 10.60 21.85
CA LEU A 708 24.77 11.55 22.10
C LEU A 708 24.62 11.91 23.59
N ARG A 709 24.90 10.98 24.50
CA ARG A 709 24.85 11.22 25.95
C ARG A 709 26.03 12.08 26.45
N ARG A 710 27.17 12.01 25.79
CA ARG A 710 28.36 12.81 26.13
C ARG A 710 28.44 14.13 25.37
N ALA A 711 27.57 14.34 24.39
CA ALA A 711 27.55 15.55 23.59
C ALA A 711 27.10 16.76 24.45
N ASP A 712 27.72 17.90 24.23
CA ASP A 712 27.36 19.20 24.80
C ASP A 712 26.27 19.93 23.99
N ARG A 713 26.04 19.49 22.74
CA ARG A 713 25.00 19.97 21.83
C ARG A 713 24.34 18.83 21.03
N PRO A 714 23.12 19.04 20.50
CA PRO A 714 22.51 18.12 19.55
C PRO A 714 23.44 17.86 18.36
N LEU A 715 23.52 16.58 17.97
CA LEU A 715 24.36 16.14 16.85
C LEU A 715 23.49 15.90 15.63
N SER A 716 23.89 16.48 14.50
CA SER A 716 23.29 16.22 13.19
C SER A 716 23.63 14.81 12.70
N GLN A 717 23.01 14.37 11.59
CA GLN A 717 23.40 13.10 10.96
C GLN A 717 24.86 13.15 10.50
N ASP A 718 25.27 14.27 9.92
CA ASP A 718 26.63 14.48 9.43
C ASP A 718 27.65 14.50 10.56
N ASP A 719 27.33 15.12 11.70
CA ASP A 719 28.19 15.09 12.90
C ASP A 719 28.44 13.63 13.34
N ILE A 720 27.37 12.82 13.43
CA ILE A 720 27.46 11.42 13.86
C ILE A 720 28.26 10.59 12.86
N LEU A 721 27.98 10.71 11.56
CA LEU A 721 28.69 9.96 10.52
C LEU A 721 30.17 10.37 10.44
N THR A 722 30.47 11.65 10.58
CA THR A 722 31.84 12.17 10.61
C THR A 722 32.60 11.61 11.79
N GLU A 723 32.00 11.60 12.98
CA GLU A 723 32.65 11.07 14.19
C GLU A 723 32.86 9.56 14.11
N LEU A 724 31.88 8.81 13.60
CA LEU A 724 32.05 7.37 13.35
C LEU A 724 33.21 7.11 12.37
N LYS A 725 33.32 7.92 11.31
CA LYS A 725 34.40 7.84 10.33
C LYS A 725 35.77 8.17 10.95
N THR A 726 35.85 9.22 11.77
CA THR A 726 37.08 9.59 12.50
C THR A 726 37.55 8.45 13.41
N ARG A 727 36.62 7.75 14.06
CA ARG A 727 36.91 6.57 14.88
C ARG A 727 37.14 5.29 14.07
N SER A 728 37.13 5.37 12.74
CA SER A 728 37.24 4.21 11.83
C SER A 728 36.19 3.12 12.08
N ILE A 729 34.99 3.51 12.50
CA ILE A 729 33.86 2.61 12.77
C ILE A 729 32.99 2.50 11.53
N LEU A 730 32.87 1.29 10.99
CA LEU A 730 32.01 1.00 9.85
C LEU A 730 30.56 0.82 10.29
N THR A 731 29.64 1.45 9.56
CA THR A 731 28.20 1.23 9.75
C THR A 731 27.78 -0.12 9.13
N PRO A 732 26.78 -0.82 9.70
CA PRO A 732 26.33 -2.13 9.20
C PRO A 732 25.70 -2.11 7.79
N VAL A 733 25.34 -0.95 7.27
CA VAL A 733 24.73 -0.75 5.95
C VAL A 733 25.64 0.17 5.15
N VAL A 734 25.78 -0.07 3.85
CA VAL A 734 26.64 0.74 2.95
C VAL A 734 26.28 2.24 3.00
N ASP A 735 25.01 2.56 3.22
CA ASP A 735 24.50 3.92 3.37
C ASP A 735 24.32 4.30 4.85
N GLY A 736 25.18 5.20 5.32
CA GLY A 736 25.17 5.71 6.69
C GLY A 736 23.93 6.53 7.04
N GLU A 737 23.32 7.24 6.09
CA GLU A 737 22.07 7.97 6.34
C GLU A 737 20.92 7.01 6.57
N VAL A 738 20.82 5.97 5.74
CA VAL A 738 19.80 4.92 5.90
C VAL A 738 19.96 4.21 7.23
N PHE A 739 21.20 3.94 7.64
CA PHE A 739 21.49 3.42 8.98
C PHE A 739 20.96 4.34 10.08
N LEU A 740 21.28 5.64 10.05
CA LEU A 740 20.85 6.60 11.07
C LEU A 740 19.33 6.83 11.09
N ARG A 741 18.65 6.80 9.94
CA ARG A 741 17.18 6.86 9.88
C ARG A 741 16.55 5.67 10.60
N ARG A 742 17.07 4.46 10.38
CA ARG A 742 16.58 3.24 11.07
C ARG A 742 16.96 3.23 12.55
N PHE A 743 18.16 3.70 12.89
CA PHE A 743 18.62 3.87 14.26
C PHE A 743 17.65 4.73 15.08
N PHE A 744 17.26 5.91 14.57
CA PHE A 744 16.33 6.78 15.28
C PHE A 744 14.98 6.10 15.56
N VAL A 745 14.46 5.32 14.61
CA VAL A 745 13.21 4.56 14.79
C VAL A 745 13.34 3.51 15.88
N ARG A 746 14.49 2.84 15.98
CA ARG A 746 14.76 1.82 17.03
C ARG A 746 14.92 2.42 18.42
N HIS A 747 15.48 3.63 18.53
CA HIS A 747 15.82 4.27 19.81
C HIS A 747 14.97 5.51 20.13
N THR A 748 13.71 5.55 19.66
CA THR A 748 12.77 6.67 19.95
C THR A 748 12.43 6.84 21.42
N ASP A 749 12.67 5.80 22.23
CA ASP A 749 12.52 5.79 23.68
C ASP A 749 13.68 6.49 24.40
N LYS A 750 14.88 6.51 23.78
CA LYS A 750 16.11 7.07 24.35
C LYS A 750 16.49 8.42 23.76
N LEU A 751 16.01 8.74 22.56
CA LEU A 751 16.44 9.92 21.81
C LEU A 751 15.25 10.82 21.45
N ILE A 752 15.54 12.11 21.32
CA ILE A 752 14.62 13.10 20.75
C ILE A 752 15.24 13.76 19.53
N LYS A 753 14.42 13.98 18.50
CA LYS A 753 14.83 14.80 17.35
C LYS A 753 14.45 16.26 17.58
N LEU A 754 15.45 17.13 17.65
CA LEU A 754 15.27 18.58 17.69
C LEU A 754 15.42 19.11 16.27
N THR A 755 14.31 19.30 15.56
CA THR A 755 14.32 19.63 14.12
C THR A 755 15.15 20.89 13.86
N GLY A 756 16.15 20.79 12.99
CA GLY A 756 17.09 21.88 12.68
C GLY A 756 18.31 21.98 13.59
N LEU A 757 18.37 21.21 14.70
CA LEU A 757 19.54 21.12 15.59
C LEU A 757 20.18 19.73 15.57
N GLY A 758 19.38 18.66 15.43
CA GLY A 758 19.88 17.29 15.35
C GLY A 758 19.17 16.35 16.31
N TYR A 759 19.89 15.32 16.77
CA TYR A 759 19.43 14.33 17.75
C TYR A 759 20.04 14.65 19.11
N TRP A 760 19.26 14.39 20.16
CA TRP A 760 19.65 14.66 21.54
C TRP A 760 19.20 13.52 22.46
N ASP A 761 19.89 13.37 23.60
CA ASP A 761 19.50 12.42 24.63
C ASP A 761 18.16 12.81 25.27
N ARG A 762 17.19 11.91 25.22
CA ARG A 762 15.81 12.20 25.66
C ARG A 762 15.74 12.45 27.16
N ALA A 763 16.63 11.86 27.95
CA ALA A 763 16.63 12.00 29.41
C ALA A 763 17.22 13.33 29.89
N THR A 764 17.93 14.05 29.02
CA THR A 764 18.72 15.23 29.40
C THR A 764 18.05 16.52 28.93
N PRO A 765 17.72 17.47 29.82
CA PRO A 765 17.20 18.78 29.42
C PRO A 765 18.17 19.52 28.50
N TYR A 766 17.63 20.32 27.57
CA TYR A 766 18.44 21.15 26.68
C TYR A 766 17.91 22.58 26.65
N SER A 767 18.54 23.45 27.45
CA SER A 767 18.11 24.83 27.67
C SER A 767 18.01 25.68 26.39
N PRO A 768 18.93 25.61 25.41
CA PRO A 768 18.80 26.39 24.17
C PRO A 768 17.53 26.08 23.38
N ALA A 769 17.00 24.85 23.48
CA ALA A 769 15.75 24.45 22.85
C ALA A 769 14.52 24.59 23.75
N LEU A 770 14.69 25.00 25.02
CA LEU A 770 13.69 24.87 26.08
C LEU A 770 13.08 23.46 26.13
N TYR A 771 13.92 22.45 25.89
CA TYR A 771 13.52 21.05 25.97
C TYR A 771 13.64 20.57 27.42
N ASP A 772 12.53 20.12 27.97
CA ASP A 772 12.45 19.49 29.29
C ASP A 772 11.76 18.11 29.18
N PRO A 773 12.45 17.00 29.52
CA PRO A 773 11.91 15.64 29.47
C PRO A 773 10.67 15.42 30.35
N ALA A 774 10.52 16.20 31.42
CA ALA A 774 9.39 16.08 32.34
C ALA A 774 8.08 16.48 31.65
N THR A 775 8.13 17.53 30.84
CA THR A 775 6.97 18.16 30.21
C THR A 775 6.78 17.74 28.75
N TRP A 776 7.87 17.48 28.01
CA TRP A 776 7.81 17.15 26.59
C TRP A 776 7.71 15.65 26.33
N LYS A 777 6.51 15.17 25.94
CA LYS A 777 6.25 13.73 25.68
C LYS A 777 6.36 13.31 24.22
N GLU A 778 6.39 14.25 23.27
CA GLU A 778 6.53 13.93 21.85
C GLU A 778 7.94 13.42 21.50
N ARG A 779 8.06 12.73 20.36
CA ARG A 779 9.32 12.14 19.88
C ARG A 779 10.22 13.13 19.13
N THR A 780 9.66 14.27 18.76
CA THR A 780 10.31 15.34 18.02
C THR A 780 9.88 16.67 18.62
N GLN A 781 10.77 17.66 18.60
CA GLN A 781 10.44 19.05 18.88
C GLN A 781 10.79 19.89 17.65
N THR A 782 9.77 20.49 17.05
CA THR A 782 9.94 21.27 15.82
C THR A 782 10.53 22.65 16.10
N ALA A 783 11.12 23.28 15.07
CA ALA A 783 11.67 24.63 15.21
C ALA A 783 10.60 25.69 15.53
N VAL A 784 9.37 25.50 15.03
CA VAL A 784 8.21 26.35 15.32
C VAL A 784 7.78 26.21 16.78
N GLN A 785 7.72 24.99 17.30
CA GLN A 785 7.40 24.73 18.70
C GLN A 785 8.42 25.36 19.65
N ARG A 786 9.72 25.26 19.35
CA ARG A 786 10.78 25.92 20.13
C ARG A 786 10.65 27.44 20.11
N ALA A 787 10.35 28.02 18.96
CA ALA A 787 10.11 29.45 18.83
C ALA A 787 8.92 29.89 19.69
N GLY A 788 7.83 29.13 19.72
CA GLY A 788 6.66 29.41 20.57
C GLY A 788 6.99 29.39 22.07
N LEU A 789 7.72 28.37 22.54
CA LEU A 789 8.19 28.30 23.93
C LEU A 789 9.09 29.49 24.30
N TRP A 790 10.00 29.88 23.40
CA TRP A 790 10.83 31.05 23.61
C TRP A 790 10.01 32.35 23.64
N ILE A 791 8.98 32.49 22.80
CA ILE A 791 8.07 33.64 22.85
C ILE A 791 7.37 33.70 24.21
N ILE A 792 6.86 32.59 24.73
CA ILE A 792 6.24 32.54 26.07
C ILE A 792 7.24 32.98 27.15
N LYS A 793 8.48 32.50 27.07
CA LYS A 793 9.56 32.89 27.98
C LYS A 793 9.87 34.39 27.89
N LEU A 794 10.04 34.93 26.69
CA LEU A 794 10.33 36.35 26.47
C LEU A 794 9.20 37.25 26.98
N LEU A 795 7.94 36.90 26.70
CA LEU A 795 6.78 37.64 27.22
C LEU A 795 6.70 37.58 28.76
N THR A 796 7.13 36.47 29.35
CA THR A 796 7.21 36.32 30.82
C THR A 796 8.30 37.19 31.41
N ASP A 797 9.49 37.18 30.80
CA ASP A 797 10.69 37.86 31.28
C ASP A 797 10.57 39.39 31.11
N GLU A 798 10.10 39.86 29.96
CA GLU A 798 9.94 41.30 29.64
C GLU A 798 8.78 41.96 30.40
N ARG A 799 7.85 41.17 30.93
CA ARG A 799 6.67 41.62 31.68
C ARG A 799 5.82 42.70 30.96
N ARG A 800 5.91 42.76 29.63
CA ARG A 800 5.12 43.61 28.74
C ARG A 800 4.80 42.89 27.42
N PRO A 801 3.74 43.29 26.69
CA PRO A 801 3.52 42.81 25.35
C PRO A 801 4.68 43.16 24.43
N LEU A 802 4.98 42.25 23.51
CA LEU A 802 6.04 42.41 22.52
C LEU A 802 5.45 42.44 21.12
N THR A 803 5.88 43.41 20.33
CA THR A 803 5.55 43.45 18.92
C THR A 803 6.21 42.29 18.18
N ARG A 804 5.67 41.99 17.01
CA ARG A 804 6.25 40.98 16.12
C ARG A 804 7.71 41.25 15.79
N ALA A 805 8.06 42.52 15.50
CA ALA A 805 9.41 42.89 15.11
C ALA A 805 10.41 42.69 16.27
N GLU A 806 10.00 43.01 17.51
CA GLU A 806 10.80 42.74 18.71
C GLU A 806 11.01 41.23 18.91
N LEU A 807 9.96 40.42 18.80
CA LEU A 807 10.10 38.96 18.90
C LEU A 807 11.02 38.39 17.81
N GLU A 808 10.91 38.86 16.57
CA GLU A 808 11.80 38.44 15.49
C GLU A 808 13.26 38.81 15.75
N ALA A 809 13.53 40.01 16.27
CA ALA A 809 14.89 40.43 16.65
C ALA A 809 15.43 39.58 17.81
N MET A 810 14.67 39.45 18.90
CA MET A 810 15.09 38.73 20.10
C MET A 810 15.33 37.24 19.88
N LEU A 811 14.50 36.58 19.05
CA LEU A 811 14.68 35.17 18.69
C LEU A 811 15.87 34.96 17.74
N ARG A 812 16.16 35.95 16.88
CA ARG A 812 17.29 35.93 15.95
C ARG A 812 18.60 36.10 16.69
N ASP A 813 18.69 37.03 17.64
CA ASP A 813 19.87 37.23 18.49
C ASP A 813 20.22 35.95 19.28
N ARG A 814 19.21 35.12 19.57
CA ARG A 814 19.35 33.84 20.27
C ARG A 814 19.57 32.64 19.33
N GLY A 815 19.67 32.87 18.02
CA GLY A 815 19.87 31.81 17.02
C GLY A 815 18.70 30.82 16.89
N ILE A 816 17.52 31.14 17.42
CA ILE A 816 16.34 30.26 17.42
C ILE A 816 15.66 30.24 16.06
N ILE A 817 15.78 31.34 15.31
CA ILE A 817 15.22 31.49 13.97
C ILE A 817 16.31 31.86 12.95
N PRO A 818 16.25 31.31 11.72
CA PRO A 818 17.24 31.60 10.68
C PRO A 818 17.16 33.06 10.19
N GLY A 819 18.28 33.60 9.68
CA GLY A 819 18.42 35.01 9.29
C GLY A 819 17.44 35.52 8.21
N LYS A 820 16.78 34.63 7.46
CA LYS A 820 15.66 34.97 6.55
C LYS A 820 14.40 34.22 6.98
N CYS A 821 13.74 34.68 8.04
CA CYS A 821 12.44 34.14 8.44
C CYS A 821 11.32 34.68 7.54
N THR A 822 10.43 33.80 7.07
CA THR A 822 9.24 34.21 6.34
C THR A 822 8.22 34.85 7.27
N ARG A 823 7.35 35.71 6.72
CA ARG A 823 6.26 36.36 7.45
C ARG A 823 5.31 35.36 8.15
N ALA A 824 5.36 34.08 7.80
CA ALA A 824 4.56 33.03 8.42
C ALA A 824 5.18 32.44 9.71
N TYR A 825 6.48 32.60 9.96
CA TYR A 825 7.18 31.81 11.00
C TYR A 825 6.71 32.13 12.42
N ILE A 826 6.71 33.41 12.82
CA ILE A 826 6.19 33.83 14.13
C ILE A 826 4.68 33.59 14.24
N GLY A 827 3.94 33.78 13.15
CA GLY A 827 2.49 33.51 13.12
C GLY A 827 2.19 32.04 13.41
N ASN A 828 2.96 31.12 12.82
CA ASN A 828 2.84 29.69 13.09
C ASN A 828 3.26 29.34 14.53
N ALA A 829 4.33 29.95 15.04
CA ALA A 829 4.80 29.72 16.40
C ALA A 829 3.77 30.19 17.45
N VAL A 830 3.14 31.34 17.24
CA VAL A 830 2.07 31.83 18.11
C VAL A 830 0.79 31.02 17.93
N GLY A 831 0.47 30.62 16.70
CA GLY A 831 -0.70 29.78 16.41
C GLY A 831 -0.64 28.41 17.08
N GLU A 832 0.53 27.80 17.17
CA GLU A 832 0.74 26.52 17.88
C GLU A 832 0.46 26.64 19.40
N PHE A 833 0.66 27.84 19.97
CA PHE A 833 0.45 28.13 21.40
C PHE A 833 -0.67 29.17 21.59
N SER A 834 -1.74 29.12 20.78
CA SER A 834 -2.84 30.09 20.83
C SER A 834 -3.57 30.12 22.18
N ASP A 835 -3.48 29.05 22.96
CA ASP A 835 -4.06 28.95 24.30
C ASP A 835 -3.21 29.64 25.38
N GLU A 836 -1.95 29.95 25.06
CA GLU A 836 -0.97 30.57 25.97
C GLU A 836 -0.56 31.97 25.53
N ILE A 837 -0.67 32.28 24.23
CA ILE A 837 -0.29 33.56 23.64
C ILE A 837 -1.51 34.18 22.96
N VAL A 838 -1.81 35.43 23.31
CA VAL A 838 -2.85 36.26 22.70
C VAL A 838 -2.22 37.43 21.95
N TYR A 839 -2.83 37.88 20.85
CA TYR A 839 -2.47 39.13 20.21
C TYR A 839 -3.40 40.25 20.66
N LEU A 840 -2.83 41.31 21.22
CA LEU A 840 -3.54 42.52 21.64
C LEU A 840 -3.44 43.56 20.53
N ASP A 841 -4.58 44.01 20.02
CA ASP A 841 -4.63 44.95 18.89
C ASP A 841 -3.82 46.21 19.20
N ARG A 842 -2.96 46.61 18.26
CA ARG A 842 -2.03 47.76 18.35
C ARG A 842 -0.97 47.72 19.46
N VAL A 843 -0.91 46.65 20.26
CA VAL A 843 0.00 46.53 21.41
C VAL A 843 1.02 45.41 21.22
N GLY A 844 0.62 44.25 20.70
CA GLY A 844 1.53 43.13 20.44
C GLY A 844 1.08 41.81 21.09
N TYR A 845 1.95 40.82 21.09
CA TYR A 845 1.68 39.51 21.68
C TYR A 845 1.83 39.56 23.21
N TRP A 846 0.98 38.85 23.93
CA TRP A 846 0.96 38.78 25.38
C TRP A 846 0.55 37.39 25.89
N LEU A 847 0.79 37.11 27.18
CA LEU A 847 0.39 35.86 27.82
C LEU A 847 -1.13 35.84 28.03
N ALA A 848 -1.82 34.88 27.42
CA ALA A 848 -3.28 34.78 27.42
C ALA A 848 -3.87 34.74 28.85
N ARG A 849 -3.14 34.19 29.82
CA ARG A 849 -3.59 34.05 31.21
C ARG A 849 -3.26 35.23 32.13
N LYS A 850 -2.52 36.24 31.66
CA LYS A 850 -2.17 37.41 32.48
C LYS A 850 -2.99 38.64 32.05
N PRO A 851 -3.61 39.39 32.97
CA PRO A 851 -4.31 40.61 32.62
C PRO A 851 -3.33 41.65 32.08
N TRP A 852 -3.80 42.47 31.13
CA TRP A 852 -3.08 43.65 30.65
C TRP A 852 -4.03 44.86 30.60
N PRO A 853 -4.21 45.56 31.74
CA PRO A 853 -5.21 46.62 31.87
C PRO A 853 -5.03 47.78 30.89
N ALA A 854 -3.80 48.09 30.51
CA ALA A 854 -3.49 49.18 29.58
C ALA A 854 -4.07 48.97 28.16
N ALA A 855 -4.38 47.73 27.77
CA ALA A 855 -5.07 47.41 26.52
C ALA A 855 -6.53 46.96 26.74
N GLY A 856 -7.07 47.13 27.96
CA GLY A 856 -8.39 46.61 28.33
C GLY A 856 -8.50 45.08 28.39
N TYR A 857 -7.38 44.35 28.34
CA TYR A 857 -7.38 42.89 28.29
C TYR A 857 -7.54 42.27 29.68
N ARG A 858 -8.59 41.48 29.87
CA ARG A 858 -8.80 40.62 31.05
C ARG A 858 -8.91 39.15 30.61
N PRO A 859 -8.18 38.20 31.23
CA PRO A 859 -8.27 36.79 30.88
C PRO A 859 -9.67 36.27 31.19
N ALA A 860 -10.32 35.60 30.22
CA ALA A 860 -11.57 34.92 30.49
C ALA A 860 -11.33 33.74 31.45
N GLY A 861 -12.03 33.70 32.58
CA GLY A 861 -11.98 32.57 33.50
C GLY A 861 -12.47 31.29 32.80
N ARG A 862 -11.93 30.14 33.21
CA ARG A 862 -12.08 28.78 32.63
C ARG A 862 -13.51 28.25 32.41
N LYS A 863 -14.57 29.03 32.63
CA LYS A 863 -15.99 28.64 32.56
C LYS A 863 -16.78 29.20 31.36
N GLN A 864 -16.18 29.94 30.44
CA GLN A 864 -16.89 30.47 29.25
C GLN A 864 -16.42 29.90 27.90
N ALA A 865 -15.72 28.77 27.91
CA ALA A 865 -15.37 28.04 26.70
C ALA A 865 -15.59 26.53 26.91
N ALA A 866 -16.86 26.13 26.97
CA ALA A 866 -17.33 24.76 26.75
C ALA A 866 -18.55 24.86 25.83
#